data_AF-A0A4P6PAT3-F1
#
_entry.id   AF-A0A4P6PAT3-F1
#
_cell.length_a   1.000
_cell.length_b   1.000
_cell.length_c   1.000
_cell.angle_alpha   90.00
_cell.angle_beta   90.00
_cell.angle_gamma   90.00
#
_symmetry.space_group_name_H-M   'P 1'
#
loop_
_entity.id
_entity.type
_entity.pdbx_description
1 polymer ?
#
loop_
_entity_poly.entity_id
_entity_poly.type
_entity_poly.pdbx_seq_one_letter_code
_entity_poly.pdbx_strand_id
1 'polypeptide(L)'
;MIEKRLALMGLLIASIANFAYGHSEHDKSRFVSTSGKDVGQCDNVLRPCKTIAYAVKQANKGDSVLLAAGQYKVNSSEELFFLKSALVPISGGYNRFDHYQSQSPQTNVTTLTNVPQEMAELLRAKGFKVLADGKSLASQDELKQMLSDYQQLNQRQSDVICQEGKAGVFSCDNVDLLAHVPLSEMSSKPGSGSDIWGHVDLNNNREYAIMTLLNGTVVIDVTEPTNPVEVGTIKGVNSSWRDVKVYQYYDQSLNLWQAYAYVTTEGSNSGATDYVTVIDLNSLPNTISVVEKNKAVSTAHNIYISNVDYSLNVALPGQTPSLQLVGANNLSGAFQSYSLTDPRTLTQGGNKYFGSGYTHDGTSIVINDDRAQQQCGISEGSCTVFVDFNEKEMKLWNITEPSNTKSLGDVSYSDVPSSAQYVHSGWGTDDNQYVLLHDEFDEYRGGLNTTVRIFSIADLANPVQVGQWTGPTSAIDHNGYVRGNRYYMSNYERGLTILDITEPSTPEQVGFFDTYTPSDGASFNGAWGVYPFLPSGNILISDINSGLYVLKDNAKSSAVGQFSFAAKEIATEQGVDLSIDVSRHGTDLTHAASVSYQVIAGSAEAGADFTLVDGTLVWQANDNADKTITAAIAEKLDDAELPESFFIRLYNPTNGATLGDNSYVTINLAGKEDNGAASFAVASLDVAEQNEQLVVTVNRIGSSVGELLVDYVSIADTAIAGEDFEQVAGQLSWANGDSEGKTISVNIINDSEEEDAERFTIQLTSVDGSRIGINEQIEINIADDDQNHEPVISLSENFQVNTDQNVNLIATVSDPDKDDMTFLWQQTAGSQVTITDAEQSTASFVAPSTAGSLSFSFTATDYRGASSTATITLTVVAPNVVVEPKPTSSSGGGAAWMILFMLISSAMLKRVLYRAP
;
A
#
# COMPACT_ATOMS: atom_id res chain seq x y z
N MET A 1 24.14 24.02 48.80
CA MET A 1 24.32 22.68 48.18
C MET A 1 23.07 21.78 48.29
N ILE A 2 21.87 22.35 48.48
CA ILE A 2 20.58 21.63 48.45
C ILE A 2 19.70 22.12 47.28
N GLU A 3 20.15 23.09 46.48
CA GLU A 3 19.39 23.59 45.32
C GLU A 3 19.81 22.99 43.97
N LYS A 4 20.86 22.14 43.91
CA LYS A 4 21.33 21.52 42.66
C LYS A 4 20.90 20.07 42.44
N ARG A 5 20.07 19.49 43.32
CA ARG A 5 19.56 18.12 43.17
C ARG A 5 18.05 17.99 42.95
N LEU A 6 17.27 19.07 43.06
CA LEU A 6 15.86 19.07 42.64
C LEU A 6 15.65 19.40 41.15
N ALA A 7 16.62 20.07 40.50
CA ALA A 7 16.52 20.40 39.08
C ALA A 7 16.78 19.20 38.13
N LEU A 8 17.41 18.13 38.62
CA LEU A 8 17.76 16.96 37.79
C LEU A 8 16.69 15.86 37.80
N MET A 9 15.72 15.92 38.71
CA MET A 9 14.63 14.93 38.81
C MET A 9 13.32 15.44 38.22
N GLY A 10 13.21 16.77 37.98
CA GLY A 10 12.12 17.40 37.23
C GLY A 10 12.37 17.51 35.72
N LEU A 11 13.57 17.15 35.24
CA LEU A 11 13.93 17.17 33.81
C LEU A 11 13.88 15.80 33.13
N LEU A 12 13.64 14.70 33.86
CA LEU A 12 13.53 13.36 33.29
C LEU A 12 12.07 12.92 33.00
N ILE A 13 11.09 13.79 33.25
CA ILE A 13 9.66 13.56 32.94
C ILE A 13 9.20 14.42 31.74
N ALA A 14 10.07 15.29 31.20
CA ALA A 14 9.77 16.19 30.09
C ALA A 14 10.44 15.81 28.76
N SER A 15 10.88 14.56 28.61
CA SER A 15 11.49 14.05 27.37
C SER A 15 10.97 12.66 27.00
N ILE A 16 9.68 12.42 27.21
CA ILE A 16 8.98 11.49 26.34
C ILE A 16 8.74 12.31 25.08
N ALA A 17 9.58 12.12 24.06
CA ALA A 17 9.19 12.54 22.72
C ALA A 17 7.81 11.92 22.48
N ASN A 18 6.79 12.75 22.26
CA ASN A 18 5.54 12.28 21.71
C ASN A 18 5.90 11.70 20.35
N PHE A 19 6.12 10.38 20.31
CA PHE A 19 5.99 9.65 19.06
C PHE A 19 4.54 9.87 18.66
N ALA A 20 4.33 10.69 17.64
CA ALA A 20 3.07 10.70 16.94
C ALA A 20 3.00 9.31 16.30
N TYR A 21 2.14 8.45 16.83
CA TYR A 21 1.67 7.32 16.04
C TYR A 21 0.86 7.93 14.90
N GLY A 22 1.12 7.51 13.66
CA GLY A 22 0.17 7.67 12.56
C GLY A 22 -1.23 7.24 13.02
N HIS A 23 -2.26 7.87 12.47
CA HIS A 23 -3.56 8.06 13.10
C HIS A 23 -4.08 6.86 13.88
N SER A 24 -4.32 7.06 15.18
CA SER A 24 -4.96 6.06 16.03
C SER A 24 -6.46 5.89 15.77
N GLU A 25 -7.01 6.25 14.60
CA GLU A 25 -8.45 6.21 14.30
C GLU A 25 -8.91 5.05 13.40
N HIS A 26 -7.99 4.22 12.91
CA HIS A 26 -8.30 3.13 12.00
C HIS A 26 -7.79 1.76 12.49
N ASP A 27 -8.18 0.67 11.82
CA ASP A 27 -8.00 -0.73 12.27
C ASP A 27 -8.55 -0.99 13.70
N LYS A 28 -9.56 -0.21 14.09
CA LYS A 28 -10.19 -0.35 15.39
C LYS A 28 -11.21 -1.46 15.39
N SER A 29 -11.28 -2.13 16.53
CA SER A 29 -12.43 -2.99 16.82
C SER A 29 -13.62 -2.15 17.28
N ARG A 30 -14.78 -2.41 16.69
CA ARG A 30 -16.10 -1.93 17.10
C ARG A 30 -16.74 -3.00 17.98
N PHE A 31 -17.19 -2.63 19.17
CA PHE A 31 -17.65 -3.56 20.20
C PHE A 31 -19.17 -3.61 20.26
N VAL A 32 -19.74 -4.82 20.27
CA VAL A 32 -21.19 -5.05 20.29
C VAL A 32 -21.58 -5.96 21.46
N SER A 33 -22.64 -5.57 22.18
CA SER A 33 -23.20 -6.28 23.34
C SER A 33 -24.73 -6.23 23.35
N THR A 34 -25.36 -7.32 23.79
CA THR A 34 -26.82 -7.38 24.01
C THR A 34 -27.36 -6.31 24.97
N SER A 35 -26.54 -5.85 25.92
CA SER A 35 -26.87 -4.78 26.86
C SER A 35 -26.35 -3.39 26.42
N GLY A 36 -25.83 -3.29 25.19
CA GLY A 36 -25.29 -2.07 24.61
C GLY A 36 -26.36 -1.05 24.24
N LYS A 37 -25.92 0.09 23.69
CA LYS A 37 -26.77 1.12 23.12
C LYS A 37 -26.15 1.62 21.81
N ASP A 38 -26.96 1.73 20.77
CA ASP A 38 -26.53 2.24 19.45
C ASP A 38 -26.35 3.77 19.54
N VAL A 39 -25.20 4.17 20.08
CA VAL A 39 -24.79 5.57 20.27
C VAL A 39 -23.28 5.70 20.09
N GLY A 40 -22.83 6.76 19.44
CA GLY A 40 -21.41 6.99 19.16
C GLY A 40 -20.84 5.97 18.17
N GLN A 41 -19.51 5.81 18.19
CA GLN A 41 -18.75 5.05 17.18
C GLN A 41 -18.47 3.59 17.56
N CYS A 42 -19.04 3.06 18.64
CA CYS A 42 -18.83 1.68 19.09
C CYS A 42 -17.37 1.26 19.41
N ASP A 43 -16.41 2.18 19.52
CA ASP A 43 -14.98 1.91 19.74
C ASP A 43 -14.58 1.78 21.23
N ASN A 44 -15.53 1.93 22.13
CA ASN A 44 -15.28 1.87 23.57
C ASN A 44 -15.80 0.55 24.16
N VAL A 45 -14.88 -0.31 24.64
CA VAL A 45 -15.20 -1.61 25.28
C VAL A 45 -16.22 -1.50 26.43
N LEU A 46 -16.26 -0.37 27.14
CA LEU A 46 -17.18 -0.13 28.25
C LEU A 46 -18.56 0.35 27.78
N ARG A 47 -18.65 0.91 26.57
CA ARG A 47 -19.89 1.44 25.96
C ARG A 47 -20.11 0.81 24.57
N PRO A 48 -20.29 -0.52 24.49
CA PRO A 48 -20.53 -1.19 23.23
C PRO A 48 -21.89 -0.84 22.64
N CYS A 49 -21.98 -0.96 21.32
CA CYS A 49 -23.22 -0.85 20.57
C CYS A 49 -24.13 -2.06 20.78
N LYS A 50 -25.42 -1.91 20.44
CA LYS A 50 -26.43 -2.94 20.64
C LYS A 50 -26.58 -3.84 19.42
N THR A 51 -26.52 -3.27 18.21
CA THR A 51 -26.77 -3.98 16.96
C THR A 51 -25.51 -4.10 16.10
N ILE A 52 -25.44 -5.15 15.27
CA ILE A 52 -24.28 -5.41 14.40
C ILE A 52 -24.31 -4.40 13.25
N ALA A 53 -25.47 -4.22 12.63
CA ALA A 53 -25.62 -3.28 11.51
C ALA A 53 -25.21 -1.85 11.89
N TYR A 54 -25.56 -1.37 13.10
CA TYR A 54 -25.11 -0.06 13.56
C TYR A 54 -23.58 -0.02 13.71
N ALA A 55 -22.96 -1.03 14.32
CA ALA A 55 -21.51 -1.06 14.50
C ALA A 55 -20.73 -1.14 13.18
N VAL A 56 -21.23 -1.89 12.18
CA VAL A 56 -20.64 -1.94 10.84
C VAL A 56 -20.72 -0.59 10.14
N LYS A 57 -21.86 0.11 10.25
CA LYS A 57 -22.01 1.48 9.74
C LYS A 57 -21.14 2.51 10.45
N GLN A 58 -20.55 2.16 11.59
CA GLN A 58 -19.59 3.03 12.28
C GLN A 58 -18.13 2.61 12.02
N ALA A 59 -17.92 1.54 11.25
CA ALA A 59 -16.60 1.04 10.90
C ALA A 59 -15.95 1.97 9.87
N ASN A 60 -14.68 2.27 10.11
CA ASN A 60 -13.80 2.97 9.19
C ASN A 60 -13.01 1.95 8.34
N LYS A 61 -12.19 2.43 7.41
CA LYS A 61 -11.24 1.61 6.63
C LYS A 61 -10.47 0.66 7.55
N GLY A 62 -10.44 -0.64 7.22
CA GLY A 62 -9.71 -1.70 7.95
C GLY A 62 -10.29 -2.15 9.30
N ASP A 63 -11.36 -1.53 9.81
CA ASP A 63 -11.95 -1.88 11.10
C ASP A 63 -12.54 -3.30 11.19
N SER A 64 -12.73 -3.79 12.41
CA SER A 64 -13.40 -5.08 12.70
C SER A 64 -14.56 -4.91 13.69
N VAL A 65 -15.49 -5.86 13.75
CA VAL A 65 -16.62 -5.85 14.69
C VAL A 65 -16.57 -7.08 15.60
N LEU A 66 -16.45 -6.87 16.91
CA LEU A 66 -16.32 -7.91 17.93
C LEU A 66 -17.57 -8.01 18.81
N LEU A 67 -18.16 -9.21 18.87
CA LEU A 67 -19.41 -9.46 19.60
C LEU A 67 -19.19 -10.18 20.93
N ALA A 68 -19.68 -9.59 22.01
CA ALA A 68 -19.71 -10.21 23.33
C ALA A 68 -20.72 -11.35 23.40
N ALA A 69 -20.48 -12.28 24.33
CA ALA A 69 -21.39 -13.38 24.65
C ALA A 69 -22.82 -12.89 24.91
N GLY A 70 -23.79 -13.62 24.37
CA GLY A 70 -25.19 -13.23 24.39
C GLY A 70 -25.95 -13.73 23.18
N GLN A 71 -27.22 -13.37 23.08
CA GLN A 71 -28.08 -13.75 21.96
C GLN A 71 -28.45 -12.52 21.14
N TYR A 72 -28.14 -12.57 19.84
CA TYR A 72 -28.41 -11.51 18.87
C TYR A 72 -29.38 -12.05 17.83
N LYS A 73 -30.38 -11.24 17.50
CA LYS A 73 -31.39 -11.57 16.49
C LYS A 73 -31.11 -10.74 15.27
N VAL A 74 -30.88 -11.42 14.13
CA VAL A 74 -30.69 -10.75 12.85
C VAL A 74 -32.05 -10.30 12.33
N ASN A 75 -32.22 -8.99 12.09
CA ASN A 75 -33.53 -8.41 11.78
C ASN A 75 -33.66 -7.86 10.36
N SER A 76 -32.56 -7.74 9.60
CA SER A 76 -32.56 -7.21 8.23
C SER A 76 -31.70 -8.04 7.28
N SER A 77 -31.98 -7.89 6.00
CA SER A 77 -31.15 -8.42 4.91
C SER A 77 -29.77 -7.75 4.88
N GLU A 78 -29.70 -6.45 5.14
CA GLU A 78 -28.45 -5.71 5.27
C GLU A 78 -27.51 -6.29 6.36
N GLU A 79 -28.05 -6.65 7.53
CA GLU A 79 -27.24 -7.25 8.61
C GLU A 79 -26.77 -8.67 8.23
N LEU A 80 -27.57 -9.43 7.49
CA LEU A 80 -27.14 -10.71 6.90
C LEU A 80 -26.08 -10.52 5.83
N PHE A 81 -26.21 -9.48 5.01
CA PHE A 81 -25.22 -9.12 4.00
C PHE A 81 -23.86 -8.89 4.67
N PHE A 82 -23.76 -7.99 5.66
CA PHE A 82 -22.51 -7.72 6.38
C PHE A 82 -21.93 -8.95 7.09
N LEU A 83 -22.78 -9.83 7.63
CA LEU A 83 -22.32 -11.06 8.27
C LEU A 83 -21.71 -12.04 7.25
N LYS A 84 -22.19 -12.04 6.01
CA LYS A 84 -21.73 -12.90 4.92
C LYS A 84 -20.56 -12.28 4.15
N SER A 85 -20.69 -11.04 3.73
CA SER A 85 -19.69 -10.29 2.97
C SER A 85 -18.48 -10.07 3.87
N ALA A 86 -17.27 -10.28 3.35
CA ALA A 86 -16.05 -10.13 4.14
C ALA A 86 -15.61 -8.66 4.25
N LEU A 87 -16.53 -7.71 4.00
CA LEU A 87 -16.26 -6.27 3.89
C LEU A 87 -15.68 -5.69 5.19
N VAL A 88 -16.35 -5.96 6.30
CA VAL A 88 -15.90 -5.62 7.65
C VAL A 88 -15.84 -6.94 8.44
N PRO A 89 -14.67 -7.41 8.90
CA PRO A 89 -14.56 -8.66 9.63
C PRO A 89 -15.42 -8.65 10.91
N ILE A 90 -16.41 -9.55 11.00
CA ILE A 90 -17.32 -9.68 12.15
C ILE A 90 -17.09 -11.01 12.88
N SER A 91 -16.76 -10.96 14.17
CA SER A 91 -16.39 -12.15 14.95
C SER A 91 -17.14 -12.25 16.28
N GLY A 92 -17.59 -13.46 16.62
CA GLY A 92 -18.23 -13.81 17.89
C GLY A 92 -17.26 -14.52 18.85
N GLY A 93 -17.65 -14.70 20.11
CA GLY A 93 -16.82 -15.42 21.09
C GLY A 93 -16.07 -14.53 22.08
N TYR A 94 -16.44 -13.26 22.20
CA TYR A 94 -15.77 -12.31 23.10
C TYR A 94 -16.56 -12.10 24.39
N ASN A 95 -15.95 -11.46 25.38
CA ASN A 95 -16.59 -11.12 26.63
C ASN A 95 -16.39 -9.63 26.94
N ARG A 96 -17.29 -9.07 27.76
CA ARG A 96 -17.15 -7.70 28.25
C ARG A 96 -16.21 -7.62 29.45
N PHE A 97 -16.15 -8.67 30.25
CA PHE A 97 -15.39 -8.68 31.50
C PHE A 97 -13.87 -8.79 31.27
N ASP A 98 -13.45 -9.36 30.15
CA ASP A 98 -12.05 -9.38 29.69
C ASP A 98 -11.78 -8.28 28.65
N HIS A 99 -12.70 -7.31 28.50
CA HIS A 99 -12.59 -6.21 27.55
C HIS A 99 -12.35 -6.66 26.10
N TYR A 100 -12.95 -7.77 25.67
CA TYR A 100 -12.83 -8.30 24.30
C TYR A 100 -11.39 -8.67 23.90
N GLN A 101 -10.50 -8.89 24.87
CA GLN A 101 -9.08 -9.14 24.62
C GLN A 101 -8.79 -10.54 24.06
N SER A 102 -9.65 -11.53 24.32
CA SER A 102 -9.46 -12.90 23.86
C SER A 102 -10.75 -13.48 23.30
N GLN A 103 -10.64 -14.07 22.11
CA GLN A 103 -11.74 -14.83 21.53
C GLN A 103 -11.76 -16.23 22.15
N SER A 104 -12.88 -16.62 22.75
CA SER A 104 -13.09 -17.95 23.31
C SER A 104 -14.52 -18.44 23.02
N PRO A 105 -14.82 -18.88 21.79
CA PRO A 105 -16.19 -19.20 21.36
C PRO A 105 -16.89 -20.31 22.17
N GLN A 106 -16.12 -21.18 22.82
CA GLN A 106 -16.64 -22.30 23.64
C GLN A 106 -17.14 -21.84 25.01
N THR A 107 -16.52 -20.82 25.60
CA THR A 107 -16.88 -20.28 26.93
C THR A 107 -17.73 -19.02 26.83
N ASN A 108 -17.40 -18.14 25.87
CA ASN A 108 -18.07 -16.87 25.61
C ASN A 108 -19.07 -17.00 24.46
N VAL A 109 -20.13 -17.79 24.67
CA VAL A 109 -21.05 -18.15 23.57
C VAL A 109 -21.82 -16.94 23.02
N THR A 110 -21.54 -16.57 21.77
CA THR A 110 -22.29 -15.57 20.99
C THR A 110 -23.27 -16.28 20.07
N THR A 111 -24.57 -16.19 20.37
CA THR A 111 -25.63 -16.89 19.62
C THR A 111 -26.30 -15.96 18.61
N LEU A 112 -26.28 -16.32 17.32
CA LEU A 112 -27.07 -15.66 16.28
C LEU A 112 -28.37 -16.43 16.04
N THR A 113 -29.48 -15.71 15.95
CA THR A 113 -30.81 -16.24 15.64
C THR A 113 -31.41 -15.55 14.43
N ASN A 114 -32.38 -16.21 13.80
CA ASN A 114 -33.02 -15.80 12.54
C ASN A 114 -32.06 -15.82 11.34
N VAL A 115 -31.09 -16.73 11.33
CA VAL A 115 -30.10 -16.86 10.25
C VAL A 115 -30.54 -17.95 9.25
N PRO A 116 -30.41 -17.73 7.92
CA PRO A 116 -30.57 -18.76 6.91
C PRO A 116 -29.63 -19.97 7.12
N GLN A 117 -30.12 -21.18 6.83
CA GLN A 117 -29.34 -22.41 7.05
C GLN A 117 -28.03 -22.44 6.25
N GLU A 118 -28.03 -21.90 5.04
CA GLU A 118 -26.86 -21.80 4.15
C GLU A 118 -25.71 -20.94 4.68
N MET A 119 -25.98 -20.02 5.63
CA MET A 119 -24.95 -19.18 6.25
C MET A 119 -24.40 -19.77 7.55
N ALA A 120 -24.99 -20.85 8.07
CA ALA A 120 -24.71 -21.32 9.41
C ALA A 120 -23.27 -21.83 9.59
N GLU A 121 -22.69 -22.50 8.59
CA GLU A 121 -21.32 -23.01 8.67
C GLU A 121 -20.29 -21.87 8.63
N LEU A 122 -20.46 -20.91 7.71
CA LEU A 122 -19.60 -19.74 7.60
C LEU A 122 -19.57 -18.92 8.90
N LEU A 123 -20.73 -18.68 9.52
CA LEU A 123 -20.79 -17.93 10.77
C LEU A 123 -20.27 -18.74 11.97
N ARG A 124 -20.39 -20.07 11.97
CA ARG A 124 -19.73 -20.90 12.99
C ARG A 124 -18.22 -20.79 12.93
N ALA A 125 -17.64 -20.72 11.73
CA ALA A 125 -16.21 -20.49 11.57
C ALA A 125 -15.76 -19.13 12.14
N LYS A 126 -16.62 -18.10 12.09
CA LYS A 126 -16.41 -16.78 12.71
C LYS A 126 -16.66 -16.74 14.23
N GLY A 127 -16.82 -17.89 14.89
CA GLY A 127 -16.99 -17.99 16.35
C GLY A 127 -18.43 -17.85 16.86
N PHE A 128 -19.44 -17.92 15.98
CA PHE A 128 -20.85 -17.83 16.38
C PHE A 128 -21.50 -19.20 16.62
N LYS A 129 -22.38 -19.27 17.61
CA LYS A 129 -23.38 -20.33 17.72
C LYS A 129 -24.61 -19.93 16.92
N VAL A 130 -24.87 -20.61 15.80
CA VAL A 130 -25.99 -20.25 14.91
C VAL A 130 -27.21 -21.13 15.17
N LEU A 131 -28.35 -20.48 15.47
CA LEU A 131 -29.68 -21.07 15.39
C LEU A 131 -30.27 -20.74 14.01
N ALA A 132 -30.27 -21.73 13.13
CA ALA A 132 -30.71 -21.59 11.74
C ALA A 132 -32.24 -21.73 11.61
N ASP A 133 -32.97 -20.71 12.05
CA ASP A 133 -34.45 -20.62 11.96
C ASP A 133 -34.94 -19.52 11.00
N GLY A 134 -34.03 -18.85 10.29
CA GLY A 134 -34.26 -17.64 9.48
C GLY A 134 -34.95 -17.79 8.12
N LYS A 135 -35.95 -18.69 8.00
CA LYS A 135 -36.62 -18.98 6.72
C LYS A 135 -37.24 -17.75 6.03
N SER A 136 -37.64 -16.72 6.79
CA SER A 136 -38.25 -15.50 6.25
C SER A 136 -37.26 -14.53 5.61
N LEU A 137 -35.98 -14.56 6.00
CA LEU A 137 -34.94 -13.69 5.43
C LEU A 137 -34.27 -14.35 4.22
N ALA A 138 -34.14 -15.68 4.22
CA ALA A 138 -33.59 -16.45 3.09
C ALA A 138 -34.39 -16.27 1.77
N SER A 139 -35.67 -15.88 1.85
CA SER A 139 -36.53 -15.66 0.69
C SER A 139 -36.67 -14.19 0.28
N GLN A 140 -35.94 -13.26 0.90
CA GLN A 140 -36.00 -11.84 0.51
C GLN A 140 -35.20 -11.61 -0.77
N ASP A 141 -35.84 -11.02 -1.77
CA ASP A 141 -35.22 -10.77 -3.07
C ASP A 141 -34.08 -9.74 -2.97
N GLU A 142 -34.19 -8.77 -2.06
CA GLU A 142 -33.17 -7.75 -1.77
C GLU A 142 -31.83 -8.38 -1.33
N LEU A 143 -31.84 -9.30 -0.36
CA LEU A 143 -30.62 -10.00 0.08
C LEU A 143 -29.99 -10.81 -1.04
N LYS A 144 -30.81 -11.49 -1.84
CA LYS A 144 -30.31 -12.29 -2.96
C LYS A 144 -29.64 -11.43 -4.00
N GLN A 145 -30.22 -10.25 -4.28
CA GLN A 145 -29.66 -9.28 -5.20
C GLN A 145 -28.31 -8.76 -4.67
N MET A 146 -28.25 -8.24 -3.45
CA MET A 146 -26.98 -7.74 -2.85
C MET A 146 -25.87 -8.80 -2.83
N LEU A 147 -26.22 -10.06 -2.53
CA LEU A 147 -25.25 -11.15 -2.54
C LEU A 147 -24.81 -11.56 -3.94
N SER A 148 -25.71 -11.49 -4.93
CA SER A 148 -25.37 -11.72 -6.34
C SER A 148 -24.43 -10.63 -6.84
N ASP A 149 -24.73 -9.37 -6.53
CA ASP A 149 -23.94 -8.21 -6.92
C ASP A 149 -22.54 -8.28 -6.30
N TYR A 150 -22.45 -8.57 -4.99
CA TYR A 150 -21.17 -8.80 -4.31
C TYR A 150 -20.39 -10.01 -4.86
N GLN A 151 -21.07 -11.06 -5.32
CA GLN A 151 -20.38 -12.18 -5.96
C GLN A 151 -19.79 -11.80 -7.31
N GLN A 152 -20.41 -10.86 -8.03
CA GLN A 152 -19.89 -10.36 -9.31
C GLN A 152 -18.70 -9.42 -9.13
N LEU A 153 -18.62 -8.71 -8.00
CA LEU A 153 -17.41 -7.96 -7.60
C LEU A 153 -16.17 -8.86 -7.38
N ASN A 154 -16.34 -10.18 -7.28
CA ASN A 154 -15.23 -11.13 -7.18
C ASN A 154 -14.95 -11.83 -8.52
N GLN A 155 -15.54 -11.36 -9.62
CA GLN A 155 -15.37 -11.95 -10.94
C GLN A 155 -14.73 -10.94 -11.88
N ARG A 156 -13.75 -11.40 -12.65
CA ARG A 156 -13.18 -10.63 -13.74
C ARG A 156 -14.27 -10.23 -14.74
N GLN A 157 -14.27 -8.97 -15.13
CA GLN A 157 -15.12 -8.43 -16.20
C GLN A 157 -14.23 -7.68 -17.20
N SER A 158 -14.60 -7.66 -18.47
CA SER A 158 -13.85 -6.96 -19.51
C SER A 158 -14.76 -6.50 -20.64
N ASP A 159 -14.42 -5.35 -21.20
CA ASP A 159 -15.02 -4.76 -22.41
C ASP A 159 -16.55 -4.64 -22.34
N VAL A 160 -17.05 -3.95 -21.31
CA VAL A 160 -18.47 -3.74 -21.08
C VAL A 160 -18.82 -2.26 -21.23
N ILE A 161 -19.53 -1.93 -22.30
CA ILE A 161 -19.99 -0.57 -22.57
C ILE A 161 -21.09 -0.15 -21.60
N CYS A 162 -21.13 1.14 -21.27
CA CYS A 162 -22.23 1.73 -20.53
C CYS A 162 -23.42 2.00 -21.45
N GLN A 163 -24.49 1.24 -21.26
CA GLN A 163 -25.71 1.37 -22.04
C GLN A 163 -26.92 1.36 -21.11
N GLU A 164 -27.85 2.31 -21.32
CA GLU A 164 -29.07 2.42 -20.51
C GLU A 164 -28.79 2.53 -18.98
N GLY A 165 -27.67 3.15 -18.61
CA GLY A 165 -27.28 3.38 -17.22
C GLY A 165 -26.58 2.18 -16.54
N LYS A 166 -26.21 1.14 -17.30
CA LYS A 166 -25.54 -0.06 -16.79
C LYS A 166 -24.38 -0.51 -17.68
N ALA A 167 -23.29 -0.91 -17.03
CA ALA A 167 -22.18 -1.65 -17.63
C ALA A 167 -22.13 -3.01 -16.92
N GLY A 168 -22.83 -4.00 -17.49
CA GLY A 168 -23.05 -5.27 -16.81
C GLY A 168 -23.93 -5.07 -15.58
N VAL A 169 -23.35 -5.19 -14.39
CA VAL A 169 -24.07 -5.01 -13.11
C VAL A 169 -23.83 -3.65 -12.48
N PHE A 170 -22.76 -3.00 -12.90
CA PHE A 170 -22.35 -1.68 -12.43
C PHE A 170 -23.28 -0.61 -12.98
N SER A 171 -23.73 0.28 -12.10
CA SER A 171 -24.40 1.51 -12.51
C SER A 171 -23.38 2.44 -13.16
N CYS A 172 -23.74 3.10 -14.26
CA CYS A 172 -22.81 3.97 -14.97
C CYS A 172 -23.55 5.10 -15.69
N ASP A 173 -22.82 6.15 -16.01
CA ASP A 173 -23.24 7.24 -16.89
C ASP A 173 -22.01 7.75 -17.66
N ASN A 174 -22.03 7.67 -18.99
CA ASN A 174 -20.95 8.08 -19.88
C ASN A 174 -19.55 7.52 -19.56
N VAL A 175 -19.46 6.37 -18.89
CA VAL A 175 -18.17 5.73 -18.56
C VAL A 175 -18.26 4.23 -18.82
N ASP A 176 -17.41 3.71 -19.71
CA ASP A 176 -17.36 2.28 -20.03
C ASP A 176 -16.38 1.54 -19.10
N LEU A 177 -16.64 0.25 -18.88
CA LEU A 177 -15.72 -0.67 -18.20
C LEU A 177 -14.83 -1.36 -19.22
N LEU A 178 -13.52 -1.08 -19.21
CA LEU A 178 -12.56 -1.79 -20.04
C LEU A 178 -12.13 -3.10 -19.38
N ALA A 179 -11.81 -3.06 -18.07
CA ALA A 179 -11.50 -4.26 -17.30
C ALA A 179 -11.75 -4.08 -15.80
N HIS A 180 -12.05 -5.18 -15.13
CA HIS A 180 -12.05 -5.32 -13.67
C HIS A 180 -11.20 -6.55 -13.30
N VAL A 181 -10.16 -6.35 -12.50
CA VAL A 181 -9.27 -7.42 -11.99
C VAL A 181 -9.55 -7.62 -10.51
N PRO A 182 -10.20 -8.73 -10.12
CA PRO A 182 -10.60 -8.93 -8.74
C PRO A 182 -9.39 -9.23 -7.84
N LEU A 183 -9.42 -8.77 -6.58
CA LEU A 183 -8.37 -9.04 -5.59
C LEU A 183 -8.04 -10.54 -5.47
N SER A 184 -9.05 -11.41 -5.60
CA SER A 184 -8.89 -12.86 -5.49
C SER A 184 -8.10 -13.52 -6.63
N GLU A 185 -7.95 -12.84 -7.77
CA GLU A 185 -7.16 -13.31 -8.92
C GLU A 185 -5.71 -12.82 -8.89
N MET A 186 -5.40 -11.82 -8.07
CA MET A 186 -4.02 -11.34 -7.89
C MET A 186 -3.15 -12.40 -7.20
N SER A 187 -1.87 -12.45 -7.55
CA SER A 187 -0.94 -13.49 -7.09
C SER A 187 -0.81 -13.55 -5.56
N SER A 188 -0.87 -12.39 -4.90
CA SER A 188 -0.76 -12.27 -3.44
C SER A 188 -2.08 -12.48 -2.69
N LYS A 189 -3.22 -12.57 -3.39
CA LYS A 189 -4.59 -12.70 -2.83
C LYS A 189 -4.85 -11.74 -1.65
N PRO A 190 -4.67 -10.42 -1.87
CA PRO A 190 -4.84 -9.42 -0.83
C PRO A 190 -6.27 -9.41 -0.28
N GLY A 191 -6.40 -9.03 1.00
CA GLY A 191 -7.70 -8.86 1.65
C GLY A 191 -8.40 -7.53 1.31
N SER A 192 -7.62 -6.52 0.91
CA SER A 192 -8.11 -5.22 0.45
C SER A 192 -7.11 -4.51 -0.45
N GLY A 193 -7.62 -3.57 -1.27
CA GLY A 193 -6.84 -2.57 -1.99
C GLY A 193 -6.75 -1.23 -1.23
N SER A 194 -5.83 -0.36 -1.65
CA SER A 194 -5.66 1.01 -1.12
C SER A 194 -5.40 2.02 -2.25
N ASP A 195 -4.37 2.86 -2.20
CA ASP A 195 -4.09 3.85 -3.24
C ASP A 195 -3.61 3.25 -4.59
N ILE A 196 -3.70 4.04 -5.66
CA ILE A 196 -3.37 3.69 -7.05
C ILE A 196 -2.58 4.81 -7.74
N TRP A 197 -1.59 4.44 -8.55
CA TRP A 197 -0.90 5.36 -9.45
C TRP A 197 -0.69 4.73 -10.82
N GLY A 198 -0.52 5.54 -11.86
CA GLY A 198 -0.20 5.06 -13.21
C GLY A 198 1.24 5.38 -13.62
N HIS A 199 1.77 4.55 -14.51
CA HIS A 199 3.10 4.72 -15.09
C HIS A 199 3.08 4.38 -16.58
N VAL A 200 3.79 5.15 -17.39
CA VAL A 200 4.11 4.82 -18.77
C VAL A 200 5.63 4.66 -18.88
N ASP A 201 6.08 3.52 -19.37
CA ASP A 201 7.50 3.27 -19.63
C ASP A 201 7.85 3.91 -20.98
N LEU A 202 8.60 5.01 -20.95
CA LEU A 202 8.94 5.80 -22.13
C LEU A 202 9.97 5.11 -23.05
N ASN A 203 10.50 3.95 -22.66
CA ASN A 203 11.33 3.14 -23.54
C ASN A 203 10.51 2.34 -24.57
N ASN A 204 9.26 1.99 -24.24
CA ASN A 204 8.42 1.09 -25.05
C ASN A 204 6.94 1.49 -25.14
N ASN A 205 6.55 2.61 -24.53
CA ASN A 205 5.20 3.17 -24.48
C ASN A 205 4.13 2.25 -23.84
N ARG A 206 4.55 1.29 -23.01
CA ARG A 206 3.62 0.44 -22.24
C ARG A 206 3.10 1.19 -21.01
N GLU A 207 1.83 0.98 -20.70
CA GLU A 207 1.14 1.61 -19.57
C GLU A 207 0.90 0.60 -18.45
N TYR A 208 1.06 1.05 -17.20
CA TYR A 208 0.98 0.22 -16.01
C TYR A 208 0.13 0.88 -14.92
N ALA A 209 -0.62 0.06 -14.21
CA ALA A 209 -1.25 0.38 -12.94
C ALA A 209 -0.39 -0.11 -11.79
N ILE A 210 -0.05 0.78 -10.86
CA ILE A 210 0.69 0.47 -9.63
C ILE A 210 -0.28 0.62 -8.47
N MET A 211 -0.82 -0.51 -8.01
CA MET A 211 -1.87 -0.56 -6.99
C MET A 211 -1.28 -1.01 -5.67
N THR A 212 -1.57 -0.29 -4.60
CA THR A 212 -1.21 -0.71 -3.25
C THR A 212 -2.29 -1.61 -2.65
N LEU A 213 -1.88 -2.56 -1.82
CA LEU A 213 -2.69 -3.65 -1.30
C LEU A 213 -2.43 -3.82 0.20
N LEU A 214 -3.36 -4.49 0.90
CA LEU A 214 -3.20 -4.85 2.32
C LEU A 214 -1.83 -5.47 2.61
N ASN A 215 -1.36 -6.37 1.74
CA ASN A 215 -0.15 -7.17 1.95
C ASN A 215 1.03 -6.75 1.06
N GLY A 216 1.01 -5.58 0.43
CA GLY A 216 2.09 -5.14 -0.47
C GLY A 216 1.69 -4.14 -1.55
N THR A 217 2.39 -4.18 -2.67
CA THR A 217 2.13 -3.36 -3.87
C THR A 217 2.24 -4.24 -5.11
N VAL A 218 1.26 -4.16 -6.01
CA VAL A 218 1.21 -4.89 -7.27
C VAL A 218 1.40 -3.95 -8.46
N VAL A 219 2.12 -4.41 -9.48
CA VAL A 219 2.22 -3.72 -10.78
C VAL A 219 1.51 -4.56 -11.82
N ILE A 220 0.60 -3.93 -12.57
CA ILE A 220 -0.25 -4.57 -13.57
C ILE A 220 -0.08 -3.81 -14.89
N ASP A 221 0.31 -4.50 -15.94
CA ASP A 221 0.32 -3.95 -17.30
C ASP A 221 -1.11 -3.75 -17.80
N VAL A 222 -1.43 -2.53 -18.21
CA VAL A 222 -2.74 -2.09 -18.73
C VAL A 222 -2.64 -1.55 -20.16
N THR A 223 -1.53 -1.79 -20.85
CA THR A 223 -1.30 -1.39 -22.26
C THR A 223 -2.42 -1.89 -23.16
N GLU A 224 -2.86 -3.14 -22.95
CA GLU A 224 -4.10 -3.69 -23.49
C GLU A 224 -5.20 -3.58 -22.42
N PRO A 225 -5.98 -2.48 -22.39
CA PRO A 225 -6.80 -2.13 -21.22
C PRO A 225 -7.96 -3.09 -20.97
N THR A 226 -8.33 -3.91 -21.95
CA THR A 226 -9.36 -4.96 -21.82
C THR A 226 -8.80 -6.29 -21.32
N ASN A 227 -7.48 -6.45 -21.28
CA ASN A 227 -6.81 -7.62 -20.73
C ASN A 227 -5.58 -7.24 -19.88
N PRO A 228 -5.77 -6.63 -18.71
CA PRO A 228 -4.66 -6.34 -17.81
C PRO A 228 -3.91 -7.61 -17.37
N VAL A 229 -2.60 -7.51 -17.21
CA VAL A 229 -1.73 -8.64 -16.82
C VAL A 229 -0.85 -8.23 -15.64
N GLU A 230 -0.89 -9.00 -14.55
CA GLU A 230 0.00 -8.76 -13.41
C GLU A 230 1.46 -9.02 -13.82
N VAL A 231 2.32 -8.03 -13.56
CA VAL A 231 3.78 -8.14 -13.74
C VAL A 231 4.41 -8.77 -12.50
N GLY A 232 4.02 -8.30 -11.32
CA GLY A 232 4.49 -8.85 -10.05
C GLY A 232 3.97 -8.10 -8.84
N THR A 233 4.19 -8.68 -7.65
CA THR A 233 3.81 -8.10 -6.37
C THR A 233 5.00 -8.04 -5.42
N ILE A 234 5.30 -6.85 -4.87
CA ILE A 234 6.22 -6.66 -3.76
C ILE A 234 5.45 -6.84 -2.45
N LYS A 235 5.80 -7.86 -1.67
CA LYS A 235 5.19 -8.12 -0.37
C LYS A 235 5.63 -7.09 0.68
N GLY A 236 4.70 -6.72 1.55
CA GLY A 236 4.92 -5.82 2.67
C GLY A 236 4.25 -6.28 3.95
N VAL A 237 4.39 -5.50 5.03
CA VAL A 237 3.60 -5.63 6.26
C VAL A 237 2.10 -5.51 5.94
N ASN A 238 1.24 -6.06 6.80
CA ASN A 238 -0.20 -5.93 6.56
C ASN A 238 -0.64 -4.53 6.98
N SER A 239 -1.10 -3.72 6.03
CA SER A 239 -1.62 -2.37 6.23
C SER A 239 -2.58 -2.00 5.11
N SER A 240 -3.78 -1.54 5.45
CA SER A 240 -4.68 -0.94 4.47
C SER A 240 -4.29 0.50 4.11
N TRP A 241 -3.29 1.08 4.77
CA TRP A 241 -2.78 2.43 4.51
C TRP A 241 -1.42 2.34 3.85
N ARG A 242 -1.45 2.57 2.55
CA ARG A 242 -0.31 2.69 1.66
C ARG A 242 -0.65 3.71 0.60
N ASP A 243 0.38 4.44 0.19
CA ASP A 243 0.33 5.40 -0.89
C ASP A 243 1.53 5.16 -1.79
N VAL A 244 1.38 5.41 -3.09
CA VAL A 244 2.44 5.26 -4.09
C VAL A 244 2.50 6.43 -5.06
N LYS A 245 3.73 6.87 -5.38
CA LYS A 245 4.03 7.82 -6.46
C LYS A 245 5.21 7.33 -7.28
N VAL A 246 5.29 7.75 -8.53
CA VAL A 246 6.34 7.34 -9.47
C VAL A 246 7.14 8.55 -9.95
N TYR A 247 8.44 8.37 -10.10
CA TYR A 247 9.30 9.32 -10.80
C TYR A 247 10.10 8.60 -11.89
N GLN A 248 10.17 9.22 -13.07
CA GLN A 248 10.87 8.76 -14.25
C GLN A 248 11.79 9.87 -14.77
N TYR A 249 13.01 9.50 -15.20
CA TYR A 249 13.99 10.42 -15.76
C TYR A 249 14.80 9.76 -16.87
N TYR A 250 15.36 10.55 -17.77
CA TYR A 250 16.24 10.04 -18.83
C TYR A 250 17.70 10.03 -18.33
N ASP A 251 18.33 8.85 -18.32
CA ASP A 251 19.73 8.69 -18.00
C ASP A 251 20.56 8.78 -19.29
N GLN A 252 21.22 9.93 -19.49
CA GLN A 252 22.05 10.19 -20.67
C GLN A 252 23.27 9.25 -20.79
N SER A 253 23.77 8.74 -19.67
CA SER A 253 24.93 7.83 -19.69
C SER A 253 24.56 6.46 -20.22
N LEU A 254 23.33 6.02 -19.91
CA LEU A 254 22.76 4.76 -20.38
C LEU A 254 22.01 4.90 -21.70
N ASN A 255 21.57 6.12 -22.06
CA ASN A 255 20.57 6.41 -23.11
C ASN A 255 19.24 5.66 -22.89
N LEU A 256 18.76 5.63 -21.64
CA LEU A 256 17.54 4.93 -21.26
C LEU A 256 16.71 5.77 -20.31
N TRP A 257 15.39 5.62 -20.39
CA TRP A 257 14.52 6.06 -19.32
C TRP A 257 14.67 5.14 -18.12
N GLN A 258 14.73 5.73 -16.94
CA GLN A 258 14.76 5.04 -15.66
C GLN A 258 13.59 5.49 -14.79
N ALA A 259 12.96 4.57 -14.06
CA ALA A 259 11.79 4.83 -13.25
C ALA A 259 11.81 4.07 -11.92
N TYR A 260 11.32 4.74 -10.88
CA TYR A 260 11.19 4.19 -9.52
C TYR A 260 9.83 4.58 -8.93
N ALA A 261 9.20 3.63 -8.24
CA ALA A 261 8.01 3.89 -7.41
C ALA A 261 8.39 4.00 -5.93
N TYR A 262 7.78 4.95 -5.23
CA TYR A 262 7.98 5.18 -3.80
C TYR A 262 6.69 4.86 -3.07
N VAL A 263 6.75 3.90 -2.15
CA VAL A 263 5.59 3.41 -1.41
C VAL A 263 5.75 3.70 0.07
N THR A 264 4.76 4.37 0.68
CA THR A 264 4.69 4.57 2.14
C THR A 264 3.73 3.58 2.78
N THR A 265 3.79 3.47 4.11
CA THR A 265 2.80 2.74 4.88
C THR A 265 2.67 3.27 6.31
N GLU A 266 1.48 3.15 6.89
CA GLU A 266 1.26 3.35 8.33
C GLU A 266 1.34 2.06 9.16
N GLY A 267 1.44 0.90 8.51
CA GLY A 267 1.41 -0.39 9.20
C GLY A 267 2.70 -0.74 9.93
N SER A 268 2.57 -1.46 11.04
CA SER A 268 3.68 -2.17 11.67
C SER A 268 3.24 -3.54 12.17
N ASN A 269 4.05 -4.57 11.90
CA ASN A 269 3.81 -5.96 12.32
C ASN A 269 4.81 -6.32 13.42
N SER A 270 4.35 -6.48 14.67
CA SER A 270 5.20 -6.84 15.81
C SER A 270 6.43 -5.93 16.00
N GLY A 271 6.30 -4.64 15.64
CA GLY A 271 7.38 -3.65 15.69
C GLY A 271 8.23 -3.55 14.42
N ALA A 272 8.04 -4.41 13.42
CA ALA A 272 8.64 -4.28 12.09
C ALA A 272 7.79 -3.40 11.17
N THR A 273 8.43 -2.58 10.35
CA THR A 273 7.82 -1.71 9.34
C THR A 273 8.51 -1.89 7.99
N ASP A 274 7.81 -1.56 6.90
CA ASP A 274 8.41 -1.47 5.56
C ASP A 274 9.16 -0.16 5.30
N TYR A 275 9.08 0.81 6.22
CA TYR A 275 9.59 2.17 6.03
C TYR A 275 9.06 2.77 4.70
N VAL A 276 9.86 3.55 3.97
CA VAL A 276 9.54 3.92 2.58
C VAL A 276 10.17 2.91 1.64
N THR A 277 9.36 2.15 0.92
CA THR A 277 9.87 1.15 -0.05
C THR A 277 10.07 1.80 -1.41
N VAL A 278 11.28 1.73 -1.94
CA VAL A 278 11.64 2.15 -3.30
C VAL A 278 11.63 0.90 -4.19
N ILE A 279 10.75 0.89 -5.19
CA ILE A 279 10.56 -0.21 -6.13
C ILE A 279 11.18 0.16 -7.48
N ASP A 280 11.98 -0.74 -8.02
CA ASP A 280 12.58 -0.65 -9.35
C ASP A 280 11.54 -1.01 -10.43
N LEU A 281 11.35 -0.13 -11.41
CA LEU A 281 10.48 -0.33 -12.56
C LEU A 281 11.24 -0.49 -13.89
N ASN A 282 12.58 -0.54 -13.86
CA ASN A 282 13.43 -0.51 -15.05
C ASN A 282 13.48 -1.84 -15.83
N SER A 283 12.92 -2.91 -15.26
CA SER A 283 12.84 -4.24 -15.88
C SER A 283 11.43 -4.63 -16.35
N LEU A 284 10.49 -3.68 -16.37
CA LEU A 284 9.16 -3.90 -16.92
C LEU A 284 9.22 -4.30 -18.41
N PRO A 285 8.30 -5.16 -18.90
CA PRO A 285 7.21 -5.84 -18.19
C PRO A 285 7.66 -7.13 -17.48
N ASN A 286 8.96 -7.44 -17.44
CA ASN A 286 9.45 -8.77 -17.07
C ASN A 286 9.42 -8.99 -15.55
N THR A 287 9.90 -8.00 -14.78
CA THR A 287 9.92 -8.09 -13.31
C THR A 287 9.96 -6.72 -12.66
N ILE A 288 9.66 -6.70 -11.36
CA ILE A 288 9.87 -5.59 -10.45
C ILE A 288 10.71 -6.07 -9.26
N SER A 289 11.44 -5.18 -8.60
CA SER A 289 12.27 -5.53 -7.44
C SER A 289 12.32 -4.38 -6.43
N VAL A 290 12.77 -4.67 -5.20
CA VAL A 290 12.99 -3.64 -4.19
C VAL A 290 14.41 -3.13 -4.31
N VAL A 291 14.57 -1.82 -4.47
CA VAL A 291 15.88 -1.14 -4.41
C VAL A 291 16.29 -0.91 -2.98
N GLU A 292 15.39 -0.31 -2.19
CA GLU A 292 15.66 0.07 -0.81
C GLU A 292 14.37 0.07 0.02
N LYS A 293 14.49 -0.26 1.30
CA LYS A 293 13.52 0.17 2.34
C LYS A 293 14.13 1.31 3.14
N ASN A 294 13.95 2.53 2.63
CA ASN A 294 14.60 3.73 3.12
C ASN A 294 14.06 4.13 4.50
N LYS A 295 14.98 4.31 5.47
CA LYS A 295 14.65 4.54 6.88
C LYS A 295 14.44 6.02 7.26
N ALA A 296 14.15 6.89 6.29
CA ALA A 296 13.86 8.31 6.55
C ALA A 296 12.75 8.50 7.59
N VAL A 297 11.72 7.65 7.53
CA VAL A 297 10.58 7.57 8.46
C VAL A 297 10.26 6.10 8.70
N SER A 298 9.74 5.75 9.88
CA SER A 298 9.27 4.37 10.11
C SER A 298 7.87 4.17 9.58
N THR A 299 7.04 5.20 9.59
CA THR A 299 5.74 5.19 8.91
C THR A 299 5.44 6.58 8.37
N ALA A 300 4.68 6.64 7.28
CA ALA A 300 4.11 7.87 6.73
C ALA A 300 2.76 7.56 6.13
N HIS A 301 1.83 8.50 6.30
CA HIS A 301 0.46 8.33 5.83
C HIS A 301 0.38 8.39 4.31
N ASN A 302 1.06 9.37 3.71
CA ASN A 302 0.97 9.66 2.29
C ASN A 302 2.31 10.20 1.76
N ILE A 303 2.48 10.13 0.46
CA ILE A 303 3.62 10.59 -0.30
C ILE A 303 3.18 11.37 -1.52
N TYR A 304 3.85 12.49 -1.78
CA TYR A 304 3.62 13.31 -2.95
C TYR A 304 4.93 13.63 -3.66
N ILE A 305 4.89 13.83 -4.97
CA ILE A 305 6.04 14.32 -5.74
C ILE A 305 5.64 15.61 -6.43
N SER A 306 6.26 16.71 -6.02
CA SER A 306 6.07 18.03 -6.63
C SER A 306 6.88 18.18 -7.90
N ASN A 307 6.45 19.08 -8.79
CA ASN A 307 7.15 19.49 -10.00
C ASN A 307 7.35 18.38 -11.05
N VAL A 308 6.40 17.44 -11.15
CA VAL A 308 6.40 16.40 -12.17
C VAL A 308 5.16 16.48 -13.05
N ASP A 309 5.28 16.08 -14.32
CA ASP A 309 4.14 15.79 -15.17
C ASP A 309 3.56 14.44 -14.75
N TYR A 310 2.28 14.41 -14.36
CA TYR A 310 1.67 13.19 -13.86
C TYR A 310 1.34 12.17 -14.95
N SER A 311 1.35 12.55 -16.24
CA SER A 311 1.07 11.61 -17.34
C SER A 311 2.30 10.77 -17.66
N LEU A 312 3.48 11.39 -17.65
CA LEU A 312 4.77 10.74 -17.94
C LEU A 312 5.59 10.41 -16.69
N ASN A 313 5.24 10.96 -15.54
CA ASN A 313 6.02 10.92 -14.30
C ASN A 313 7.42 11.56 -14.40
N VAL A 314 7.63 12.48 -15.36
CA VAL A 314 8.91 13.17 -15.58
C VAL A 314 8.91 14.58 -15.00
N ALA A 315 10.08 15.19 -14.83
CA ALA A 315 10.19 16.57 -14.35
C ALA A 315 9.44 17.56 -15.26
N LEU A 316 8.75 18.54 -14.67
CA LEU A 316 8.21 19.66 -15.42
C LEU A 316 9.35 20.55 -15.97
N PRO A 317 9.17 21.22 -17.12
CA PRO A 317 10.19 22.05 -17.74
C PRO A 317 10.77 23.11 -16.78
N GLY A 318 12.09 23.09 -16.63
CA GLY A 318 12.81 24.03 -15.77
C GLY A 318 12.53 23.90 -14.28
N GLN A 319 11.88 22.82 -13.84
CA GLN A 319 11.60 22.55 -12.44
C GLN A 319 12.43 21.38 -11.91
N THR A 320 12.75 21.43 -10.63
CA THR A 320 13.41 20.32 -9.92
C THR A 320 12.35 19.52 -9.15
N PRO A 321 12.19 18.22 -9.44
CA PRO A 321 11.33 17.34 -8.66
C PRO A 321 11.75 17.25 -7.20
N SER A 322 10.77 17.18 -6.31
CA SER A 322 11.00 16.93 -4.88
C SER A 322 9.87 16.11 -4.30
N LEU A 323 10.20 15.24 -3.35
CA LEU A 323 9.26 14.32 -2.75
C LEU A 323 8.86 14.82 -1.37
N GLN A 324 7.57 14.87 -1.08
CA GLN A 324 7.02 15.22 0.22
C GLN A 324 6.52 13.96 0.93
N LEU A 325 7.08 13.67 2.10
CA LEU A 325 6.48 12.70 3.02
C LEU A 325 5.59 13.46 4.00
N VAL A 326 4.35 13.00 4.16
CA VAL A 326 3.35 13.62 5.04
C VAL A 326 2.79 12.62 6.04
N GLY A 327 2.27 13.11 7.17
CA GLY A 327 1.71 12.27 8.22
C GLY A 327 2.72 11.28 8.82
N ALA A 328 4.00 11.63 8.80
CA ALA A 328 5.07 10.75 9.26
C ALA A 328 5.06 10.57 10.80
N ASN A 329 5.56 9.44 11.27
CA ASN A 329 5.63 9.14 12.72
C ASN A 329 6.59 10.03 13.52
N ASN A 330 7.47 10.73 12.81
CA ASN A 330 8.35 11.73 13.38
C ASN A 330 7.71 13.12 13.22
N LEU A 331 8.27 14.12 13.91
CA LEU A 331 7.97 15.54 13.62
C LEU A 331 6.49 15.94 13.79
N SER A 332 5.72 15.17 14.58
CA SER A 332 4.29 15.39 14.84
C SER A 332 3.40 15.32 13.58
N GLY A 333 3.80 14.56 12.55
CA GLY A 333 3.03 14.38 11.32
C GLY A 333 3.14 15.51 10.30
N ALA A 334 3.99 16.50 10.57
CA ALA A 334 4.27 17.59 9.64
C ALA A 334 4.95 17.07 8.37
N PHE A 335 4.83 17.80 7.25
CA PHE A 335 5.47 17.39 6.01
C PHE A 335 6.97 17.71 5.99
N GLN A 336 7.70 16.90 5.23
CA GLN A 336 9.11 17.11 4.94
C GLN A 336 9.42 16.81 3.48
N SER A 337 10.25 17.66 2.87
CA SER A 337 10.73 17.50 1.49
C SER A 337 12.06 16.74 1.42
N TYR A 338 12.18 15.86 0.43
CA TYR A 338 13.33 15.03 0.13
C TYR A 338 13.78 15.27 -1.31
N SER A 339 15.09 15.20 -1.53
CA SER A 339 15.65 15.34 -2.88
C SER A 339 15.51 14.04 -3.65
N LEU A 340 15.18 14.15 -4.93
CA LEU A 340 15.20 13.06 -5.91
C LEU A 340 16.42 13.14 -6.85
N THR A 341 17.52 13.75 -6.40
CA THR A 341 18.77 13.80 -7.21
C THR A 341 19.33 12.41 -7.51
N ASP A 342 19.27 11.49 -6.54
CA ASP A 342 19.44 10.06 -6.78
C ASP A 342 18.10 9.37 -6.52
N PRO A 343 17.32 9.06 -7.57
CA PRO A 343 15.99 8.47 -7.42
C PRO A 343 15.97 7.10 -6.74
N ARG A 344 17.10 6.41 -6.61
CA ARG A 344 17.19 5.09 -5.96
C ARG A 344 17.05 5.14 -4.45
N THR A 345 17.16 6.33 -3.85
CA THR A 345 17.12 6.52 -2.40
C THR A 345 16.50 7.86 -2.04
N LEU A 346 16.12 8.02 -0.77
CA LEU A 346 15.66 9.30 -0.26
C LEU A 346 16.79 9.98 0.53
N THR A 347 17.30 11.07 -0.03
CA THR A 347 18.28 11.92 0.65
C THR A 347 17.58 13.13 1.27
N GLN A 348 17.84 13.39 2.55
CA GLN A 348 17.25 14.53 3.25
C GLN A 348 17.71 15.86 2.63
N GLY A 349 16.76 16.67 2.14
CA GLY A 349 16.99 18.04 1.67
C GLY A 349 16.94 19.04 2.83
N GLY A 350 18.01 19.16 3.61
CA GLY A 350 18.08 20.07 4.77
C GLY A 350 17.20 19.63 5.95
N ASN A 351 17.71 19.73 7.18
CA ASN A 351 17.07 19.18 8.39
C ASN A 351 15.83 19.97 8.90
N LYS A 352 14.94 20.44 8.02
CA LYS A 352 13.76 21.22 8.40
C LYS A 352 12.49 20.57 7.89
N TYR A 353 11.54 20.42 8.81
CA TYR A 353 10.15 20.10 8.54
C TYR A 353 9.31 21.37 8.67
N PHE A 354 8.18 21.39 7.98
CA PHE A 354 7.30 22.55 7.94
C PHE A 354 5.84 22.09 8.09
N GLY A 355 4.99 22.96 8.62
CA GLY A 355 3.68 22.59 9.12
C GLY A 355 3.47 22.98 10.57
N SER A 356 2.22 23.22 10.96
CA SER A 356 1.80 23.47 12.34
C SER A 356 0.87 22.36 12.83
N GLY A 357 1.27 21.11 12.65
CA GLY A 357 0.48 19.94 13.00
C GLY A 357 0.69 18.79 12.03
N TYR A 358 -0.28 17.87 12.03
CA TYR A 358 -0.34 16.73 11.14
C TYR A 358 -0.77 17.18 9.73
N THR A 359 -0.06 16.75 8.69
CA THR A 359 -0.50 16.85 7.30
C THR A 359 -0.99 15.48 6.87
N HIS A 360 -2.25 15.39 6.45
CA HIS A 360 -2.86 14.14 6.03
C HIS A 360 -2.54 13.80 4.58
N ASP A 361 -2.67 14.79 3.70
CA ASP A 361 -2.44 14.68 2.27
C ASP A 361 -1.84 16.00 1.76
N GLY A 362 -1.32 16.02 0.54
CA GLY A 362 -0.94 17.25 -0.11
C GLY A 362 -0.83 17.15 -1.62
N THR A 363 -0.91 18.32 -2.26
CA THR A 363 -0.68 18.49 -3.70
C THR A 363 0.23 19.69 -3.93
N SER A 364 0.69 19.90 -5.17
CA SER A 364 1.52 21.06 -5.52
C SER A 364 1.04 21.77 -6.77
N ILE A 365 1.17 23.09 -6.76
CA ILE A 365 0.82 23.98 -7.86
C ILE A 365 2.03 24.83 -8.21
N VAL A 366 2.39 24.89 -9.49
CA VAL A 366 3.45 25.77 -10.00
C VAL A 366 2.83 27.12 -10.39
N ILE A 367 3.17 28.16 -9.63
CA ILE A 367 2.71 29.52 -9.88
C ILE A 367 3.74 30.24 -10.75
N ASN A 368 3.36 30.53 -11.99
CA ASN A 368 4.20 31.16 -13.01
C ASN A 368 3.67 32.53 -13.48
N ASP A 369 2.73 33.11 -12.73
CA ASP A 369 2.16 34.44 -12.97
C ASP A 369 2.67 35.48 -11.95
N ASP A 370 2.06 36.67 -11.96
CA ASP A 370 2.40 37.79 -11.07
C ASP A 370 2.46 37.42 -9.58
N ARG A 371 1.69 36.40 -9.13
CA ARG A 371 1.69 35.95 -7.73
C ARG A 371 3.04 35.40 -7.32
N ALA A 372 3.82 34.83 -8.24
CA ALA A 372 5.15 34.32 -7.94
C ALA A 372 6.06 35.44 -7.41
N GLN A 373 6.09 36.58 -8.10
CA GLN A 373 6.89 37.72 -7.66
C GLN A 373 6.26 38.43 -6.46
N GLN A 374 4.94 38.64 -6.48
CA GLN A 374 4.25 39.49 -5.50
C GLN A 374 4.01 38.81 -4.16
N GLN A 375 3.82 37.48 -4.14
CA GLN A 375 3.36 36.75 -2.96
C GLN A 375 4.33 35.64 -2.53
N CYS A 376 4.95 34.93 -3.47
CA CYS A 376 6.04 33.99 -3.14
C CYS A 376 7.38 34.69 -2.89
N GLY A 377 7.57 35.90 -3.43
CA GLY A 377 8.78 36.71 -3.26
C GLY A 377 9.99 36.20 -4.05
N ILE A 378 9.76 35.55 -5.20
CA ILE A 378 10.84 35.18 -6.12
C ILE A 378 11.14 36.33 -7.10
N SER A 379 12.40 36.48 -7.52
CA SER A 379 12.79 37.58 -8.41
C SER A 379 12.44 37.35 -9.87
N GLU A 380 12.48 36.10 -10.32
CA GLU A 380 12.23 35.67 -11.70
C GLU A 380 11.84 34.18 -11.66
N GLY A 381 11.08 33.71 -12.66
CA GLY A 381 10.64 32.32 -12.78
C GLY A 381 9.31 32.03 -12.08
N SER A 382 9.13 30.79 -11.63
CA SER A 382 7.94 30.28 -10.96
C SER A 382 8.22 29.86 -9.53
N CYS A 383 7.19 29.83 -8.68
CA CYS A 383 7.27 29.23 -7.35
C CYS A 383 6.42 27.97 -7.25
N THR A 384 6.89 27.00 -6.48
CA THR A 384 6.12 25.80 -6.14
C THR A 384 5.36 26.05 -4.84
N VAL A 385 4.03 26.00 -4.92
CA VAL A 385 3.13 26.09 -3.77
C VAL A 385 2.65 24.68 -3.42
N PHE A 386 3.02 24.20 -2.24
CA PHE A 386 2.47 22.97 -1.66
C PHE A 386 1.18 23.30 -0.91
N VAL A 387 0.13 22.56 -1.21
CA VAL A 387 -1.17 22.62 -0.56
C VAL A 387 -1.24 21.50 0.46
N ASP A 388 -1.32 21.87 1.73
CA ASP A 388 -1.29 20.99 2.90
C ASP A 388 -2.72 20.83 3.45
N PHE A 389 -3.25 19.61 3.36
CA PHE A 389 -4.55 19.21 3.89
C PHE A 389 -4.33 18.57 5.26
N ASN A 390 -4.68 19.29 6.33
CA ASN A 390 -4.26 18.94 7.71
C ASN A 390 -5.41 18.52 8.63
N GLU A 391 -6.49 17.98 8.07
CA GLU A 391 -7.73 17.59 8.77
C GLU A 391 -8.61 18.75 9.26
N LYS A 392 -8.08 19.97 9.38
CA LYS A 392 -8.83 21.13 9.90
C LYS A 392 -9.00 22.23 8.89
N GLU A 393 -7.96 22.51 8.13
CA GLU A 393 -7.86 23.65 7.22
C GLU A 393 -6.91 23.33 6.07
N MET A 394 -7.10 24.02 4.95
CA MET A 394 -6.16 24.00 3.84
C MET A 394 -5.08 25.05 4.08
N LYS A 395 -3.81 24.67 3.96
CA LYS A 395 -2.67 25.57 4.10
C LYS A 395 -1.86 25.64 2.81
N LEU A 396 -1.36 26.84 2.49
CA LEU A 396 -0.50 27.08 1.34
C LEU A 396 0.92 27.36 1.81
N TRP A 397 1.89 26.63 1.26
CA TRP A 397 3.31 26.74 1.59
C TRP A 397 4.14 26.95 0.32
N ASN A 398 4.96 28.00 0.28
CA ASN A 398 5.99 28.12 -0.74
C ASN A 398 7.14 27.15 -0.41
N ILE A 399 7.29 26.10 -1.22
CA ILE A 399 8.34 25.07 -1.08
C ILE A 399 9.42 25.15 -2.18
N THR A 400 9.45 26.24 -2.95
CA THR A 400 10.41 26.42 -4.07
C THR A 400 11.86 26.16 -3.65
N GLU A 401 12.21 26.57 -2.43
CA GLU A 401 13.47 26.21 -1.78
C GLU A 401 13.12 25.37 -0.54
N PRO A 402 13.23 24.03 -0.61
CA PRO A 402 12.83 23.13 0.48
C PRO A 402 13.44 23.50 1.83
N SER A 403 14.69 23.97 1.85
CA SER A 403 15.41 24.36 3.07
C SER A 403 14.91 25.68 3.70
N ASN A 404 14.08 26.43 2.98
CA ASN A 404 13.52 27.74 3.32
C ASN A 404 12.03 27.85 2.96
N THR A 405 11.27 26.80 3.27
CA THR A 405 9.81 26.79 3.08
C THR A 405 9.14 27.88 3.91
N LYS A 406 8.13 28.56 3.33
CA LYS A 406 7.38 29.65 3.97
C LYS A 406 5.87 29.42 3.86
N SER A 407 5.14 29.64 4.95
CA SER A 407 3.69 29.71 4.90
C SER A 407 3.26 30.95 4.11
N LEU A 408 2.25 30.79 3.25
CA LEU A 408 1.66 31.84 2.44
C LEU A 408 0.30 32.27 3.00
N GLY A 409 -0.59 31.31 3.24
CA GLY A 409 -1.94 31.54 3.75
C GLY A 409 -2.63 30.24 4.13
N ASP A 410 -3.81 30.36 4.71
CA ASP A 410 -4.65 29.25 5.16
C ASP A 410 -6.13 29.59 5.01
N VAL A 411 -6.98 28.58 4.94
CA VAL A 411 -8.43 28.75 4.90
C VAL A 411 -9.15 27.55 5.50
N SER A 412 -10.24 27.83 6.20
CA SER A 412 -11.20 26.86 6.71
C SER A 412 -12.61 27.17 6.20
N TYR A 413 -13.54 26.26 6.43
CA TYR A 413 -14.94 26.41 6.08
C TYR A 413 -15.84 26.16 7.31
N SER A 414 -17.15 26.45 7.21
CA SER A 414 -18.05 26.42 8.37
C SER A 414 -19.49 25.98 8.08
N ASP A 415 -19.74 25.37 6.93
CA ASP A 415 -21.06 24.84 6.56
C ASP A 415 -21.45 23.58 7.34
N VAL A 416 -20.49 22.88 7.96
CA VAL A 416 -20.73 21.85 8.98
C VAL A 416 -20.02 22.15 10.31
N PRO A 417 -20.49 21.61 11.46
CA PRO A 417 -19.81 21.77 12.73
C PRO A 417 -18.39 21.17 12.70
N SER A 418 -17.45 21.78 13.41
CA SER A 418 -16.04 21.33 13.44
C SER A 418 -15.83 19.88 13.91
N SER A 419 -16.78 19.27 14.61
CA SER A 419 -16.73 17.84 14.96
C SER A 419 -16.99 16.89 13.78
N ALA A 420 -17.49 17.43 12.67
CA ALA A 420 -17.82 16.74 11.43
C ALA A 420 -16.94 17.21 10.27
N GLN A 421 -15.88 17.97 10.54
CA GLN A 421 -14.88 18.39 9.54
C GLN A 421 -13.67 17.46 9.61
N TYR A 422 -13.12 17.14 8.46
CA TYR A 422 -11.90 16.40 8.22
C TYR A 422 -11.31 16.73 6.83
N VAL A 423 -10.64 17.89 6.73
CA VAL A 423 -10.00 18.33 5.47
C VAL A 423 -8.99 17.28 5.03
N HIS A 424 -9.31 16.59 3.96
CA HIS A 424 -8.67 15.32 3.63
C HIS A 424 -7.70 15.46 2.46
N SER A 425 -8.21 15.89 1.29
CA SER A 425 -7.41 16.01 0.07
C SER A 425 -7.95 17.13 -0.83
N GLY A 426 -7.32 17.31 -1.99
CA GLY A 426 -7.79 18.24 -3.00
C GLY A 426 -6.81 18.39 -4.16
N TRP A 427 -7.23 19.13 -5.18
CA TRP A 427 -6.44 19.32 -6.40
C TRP A 427 -6.62 20.69 -7.02
N GLY A 428 -5.56 21.20 -7.65
CA GLY A 428 -5.56 22.49 -8.35
C GLY A 428 -6.14 22.40 -9.76
N THR A 429 -6.78 23.47 -10.23
CA THR A 429 -7.18 23.60 -11.64
C THR A 429 -5.98 23.88 -12.55
N ASP A 430 -6.09 23.51 -13.84
CA ASP A 430 -5.03 23.70 -14.85
C ASP A 430 -4.59 25.18 -15.02
N ASP A 431 -5.46 26.14 -14.71
CA ASP A 431 -5.17 27.58 -14.72
C ASP A 431 -4.47 28.08 -13.44
N ASN A 432 -4.24 27.18 -12.48
CA ASN A 432 -3.64 27.42 -11.18
C ASN A 432 -4.38 28.47 -10.33
N GLN A 433 -5.68 28.69 -10.56
CA GLN A 433 -6.48 29.71 -9.85
C GLN A 433 -7.38 29.15 -8.75
N TYR A 434 -7.70 27.85 -8.79
CA TYR A 434 -8.63 27.24 -7.84
C TYR A 434 -8.08 25.93 -7.28
N VAL A 435 -8.54 25.58 -6.08
CA VAL A 435 -8.36 24.26 -5.47
C VAL A 435 -9.74 23.69 -5.16
N LEU A 436 -9.99 22.47 -5.63
CA LEU A 436 -11.15 21.67 -5.25
C LEU A 436 -10.75 20.84 -4.03
N LEU A 437 -11.47 21.03 -2.92
CA LEU A 437 -11.15 20.50 -1.60
C LEU A 437 -12.23 19.51 -1.15
N HIS A 438 -11.75 18.37 -0.64
CA HIS A 438 -12.54 17.27 -0.11
C HIS A 438 -12.54 17.27 1.41
N ASP A 439 -13.63 16.76 1.97
CA ASP A 439 -13.74 16.46 3.39
C ASP A 439 -14.23 15.03 3.59
N GLU A 440 -13.57 14.26 4.45
CA GLU A 440 -13.91 12.83 4.53
C GLU A 440 -15.02 12.53 5.55
N PHE A 441 -15.38 13.50 6.42
CA PHE A 441 -16.29 13.27 7.55
C PHE A 441 -17.59 14.06 7.48
N ASP A 442 -17.78 14.98 6.55
CA ASP A 442 -18.99 15.79 6.47
C ASP A 442 -20.20 15.01 5.93
N GLU A 443 -20.04 13.99 5.08
CA GLU A 443 -21.13 13.04 4.80
C GLU A 443 -21.36 12.12 6.00
N TYR A 444 -20.30 11.51 6.51
CA TYR A 444 -20.37 10.47 7.54
C TYR A 444 -20.87 10.98 8.90
N ARG A 445 -20.37 12.15 9.34
CA ARG A 445 -20.70 12.78 10.63
C ARG A 445 -21.63 13.97 10.48
N GLY A 446 -21.54 14.71 9.37
CA GLY A 446 -22.36 15.90 9.09
C GLY A 446 -23.71 15.57 8.43
N GLY A 447 -23.84 14.40 7.81
CA GLY A 447 -25.06 13.99 7.11
C GLY A 447 -25.29 14.75 5.80
N LEU A 448 -24.22 15.28 5.20
CA LEU A 448 -24.28 15.84 3.86
C LEU A 448 -24.37 14.74 2.79
N ASN A 449 -24.76 15.15 1.59
CA ASN A 449 -24.40 14.41 0.39
C ASN A 449 -22.96 14.77 0.00
N THR A 450 -22.31 13.95 -0.83
CA THR A 450 -20.95 14.17 -1.35
C THR A 450 -20.69 15.66 -1.62
N THR A 451 -19.72 16.29 -0.96
CA THR A 451 -19.54 17.74 -1.03
C THR A 451 -18.11 18.16 -1.34
N VAL A 452 -17.90 18.70 -2.54
CA VAL A 452 -16.62 19.28 -2.95
C VAL A 452 -16.68 20.80 -2.85
N ARG A 453 -15.74 21.40 -2.12
CA ARG A 453 -15.65 22.87 -1.92
C ARG A 453 -14.60 23.46 -2.84
N ILE A 454 -14.90 24.60 -3.46
CA ILE A 454 -13.98 25.23 -4.43
C ILE A 454 -13.46 26.53 -3.85
N PHE A 455 -12.15 26.61 -3.69
CA PHE A 455 -11.43 27.77 -3.18
C PHE A 455 -10.67 28.46 -4.30
N SER A 456 -10.84 29.77 -4.44
CA SER A 456 -9.92 30.57 -5.24
C SER A 456 -8.64 30.84 -4.45
N ILE A 457 -7.51 30.67 -5.12
CA ILE A 457 -6.15 30.97 -4.65
C ILE A 457 -5.51 32.12 -5.44
N ALA A 458 -6.33 33.01 -6.02
CA ALA A 458 -5.84 34.22 -6.68
C ALA A 458 -5.06 35.14 -5.71
N ASP A 459 -5.45 35.15 -4.43
CA ASP A 459 -4.66 35.65 -3.31
C ASP A 459 -4.20 34.45 -2.47
N LEU A 460 -2.93 34.08 -2.57
CA LEU A 460 -2.31 32.98 -1.82
C LEU A 460 -2.27 33.25 -0.31
N ALA A 461 -2.37 34.51 0.12
CA ALA A 461 -2.42 34.86 1.53
C ALA A 461 -3.82 34.74 2.13
N ASN A 462 -4.86 34.87 1.29
CA ASN A 462 -6.26 34.81 1.71
C ASN A 462 -7.11 34.00 0.72
N PRO A 463 -6.96 32.66 0.67
CA PRO A 463 -7.83 31.83 -0.15
C PRO A 463 -9.30 32.00 0.26
N VAL A 464 -10.21 31.95 -0.72
CA VAL A 464 -11.64 32.18 -0.47
C VAL A 464 -12.51 31.12 -1.13
N GLN A 465 -13.50 30.60 -0.42
CA GLN A 465 -14.48 29.69 -1.01
C GLN A 465 -15.36 30.47 -2.01
N VAL A 466 -15.36 30.03 -3.26
CA VAL A 466 -16.11 30.66 -4.37
C VAL A 466 -17.25 29.78 -4.88
N GLY A 467 -17.20 28.49 -4.59
CA GLY A 467 -18.16 27.51 -5.08
C GLY A 467 -18.23 26.27 -4.21
N GLN A 468 -19.24 25.46 -4.49
CA GLN A 468 -19.45 24.14 -3.87
C GLN A 468 -20.28 23.30 -4.83
N TRP A 469 -19.93 22.03 -4.96
CA TRP A 469 -20.76 21.03 -5.61
C TRP A 469 -21.28 20.05 -4.57
N THR A 470 -22.54 19.63 -4.72
CA THR A 470 -23.16 18.61 -3.87
C THR A 470 -23.75 17.51 -4.74
N GLY A 471 -23.33 16.28 -4.47
CA GLY A 471 -23.70 15.09 -5.22
C GLY A 471 -25.10 14.54 -4.90
N PRO A 472 -25.54 13.52 -5.66
CA PRO A 472 -26.87 12.94 -5.52
C PRO A 472 -27.00 12.01 -4.29
N THR A 473 -25.89 11.53 -3.74
CA THR A 473 -25.83 10.51 -2.68
C THR A 473 -24.98 10.97 -1.50
N SER A 474 -25.02 10.24 -0.39
CA SER A 474 -24.17 10.49 0.79
C SER A 474 -22.84 9.75 0.75
N ALA A 475 -22.41 9.24 -0.41
CA ALA A 475 -21.09 8.64 -0.55
C ALA A 475 -19.99 9.66 -0.24
N ILE A 476 -19.05 9.27 0.60
CA ILE A 476 -17.93 10.12 1.03
C ILE A 476 -17.02 10.36 -0.18
N ASP A 477 -16.67 11.62 -0.48
CA ASP A 477 -15.57 11.94 -1.39
C ASP A 477 -14.21 11.68 -0.72
N HIS A 478 -13.26 11.21 -1.53
CA HIS A 478 -11.96 10.83 -1.03
C HIS A 478 -10.85 11.54 -1.79
N ASN A 479 -10.40 11.03 -2.94
CA ASN A 479 -9.34 11.66 -3.74
C ASN A 479 -9.86 12.11 -5.10
N GLY A 480 -9.29 13.17 -5.65
CA GLY A 480 -9.65 13.60 -7.00
C GLY A 480 -8.59 14.42 -7.71
N TYR A 481 -8.69 14.46 -9.04
CA TYR A 481 -7.67 15.01 -9.93
C TYR A 481 -8.30 15.80 -11.08
N VAL A 482 -7.65 16.89 -11.47
CA VAL A 482 -8.01 17.68 -12.65
C VAL A 482 -7.22 17.20 -13.87
N ARG A 483 -7.91 17.01 -15.00
CA ARG A 483 -7.29 16.86 -16.32
C ARG A 483 -8.09 17.68 -17.34
N GLY A 484 -7.55 18.82 -17.77
CA GLY A 484 -8.31 19.78 -18.58
C GLY A 484 -9.39 20.45 -17.75
N ASN A 485 -10.63 20.47 -18.26
CA ASN A 485 -11.82 20.95 -17.56
C ASN A 485 -12.66 19.81 -16.97
N ARG A 486 -12.03 18.69 -16.60
CA ARG A 486 -12.67 17.56 -15.94
C ARG A 486 -12.04 17.31 -14.58
N TYR A 487 -12.87 17.05 -13.59
CA TYR A 487 -12.46 16.62 -12.26
C TYR A 487 -12.93 15.19 -12.00
N TYR A 488 -11.99 14.27 -11.79
CA TYR A 488 -12.25 12.86 -11.56
C TYR A 488 -12.07 12.60 -10.07
N MET A 489 -13.11 12.16 -9.37
CA MET A 489 -13.05 11.86 -7.95
C MET A 489 -13.44 10.41 -7.67
N SER A 490 -12.73 9.78 -6.73
CA SER A 490 -13.16 8.55 -6.08
C SER A 490 -14.13 8.91 -4.95
N ASN A 491 -15.31 8.31 -4.97
CA ASN A 491 -16.28 8.32 -3.90
C ASN A 491 -16.46 6.89 -3.42
N TYR A 492 -16.05 6.54 -2.21
CA TYR A 492 -16.10 5.19 -1.65
C TYR A 492 -17.18 4.26 -2.23
N GLU A 493 -18.37 4.24 -1.63
CA GLU A 493 -19.41 3.30 -2.02
C GLU A 493 -20.05 3.66 -3.37
N ARG A 494 -19.71 4.81 -3.94
CA ARG A 494 -20.26 5.27 -5.22
C ARG A 494 -19.35 4.94 -6.41
N GLY A 495 -18.05 4.71 -6.22
CA GLY A 495 -17.08 4.53 -7.30
C GLY A 495 -16.53 5.87 -7.84
N LEU A 496 -16.56 6.05 -9.15
CA LEU A 496 -16.07 7.25 -9.84
C LEU A 496 -17.17 8.28 -10.06
N THR A 497 -16.89 9.55 -9.76
CA THR A 497 -17.67 10.69 -10.24
C THR A 497 -16.79 11.60 -11.10
N ILE A 498 -17.30 12.03 -12.26
CA ILE A 498 -16.63 12.98 -13.17
C ILE A 498 -17.44 14.27 -13.22
N LEU A 499 -16.81 15.39 -12.85
CA LEU A 499 -17.39 16.72 -12.96
C LEU A 499 -16.81 17.49 -14.14
N ASP A 500 -17.66 18.24 -14.84
CA ASP A 500 -17.26 19.36 -15.69
C ASP A 500 -17.01 20.58 -14.80
N ILE A 501 -15.78 21.09 -14.87
CA ILE A 501 -15.31 22.25 -14.10
C ILE A 501 -14.92 23.41 -15.02
N THR A 502 -15.54 23.50 -16.21
CA THR A 502 -15.37 24.64 -17.12
C THR A 502 -15.63 25.96 -16.39
N GLU A 503 -16.64 25.98 -15.52
CA GLU A 503 -16.87 27.05 -14.55
C GLU A 503 -16.62 26.48 -13.14
N PRO A 504 -15.39 26.60 -12.58
CA PRO A 504 -15.01 25.93 -11.33
C PRO A 504 -15.91 26.29 -10.14
N SER A 505 -16.53 27.48 -10.14
CA SER A 505 -17.44 27.89 -9.06
C SER A 505 -18.80 27.17 -9.08
N THR A 506 -19.18 26.55 -10.20
CA THR A 506 -20.43 25.81 -10.38
C THR A 506 -20.21 24.51 -11.16
N PRO A 507 -19.52 23.51 -10.58
CA PRO A 507 -19.29 22.24 -11.27
C PRO A 507 -20.58 21.48 -11.58
N GLU A 508 -20.57 20.66 -12.62
CA GLU A 508 -21.70 19.79 -12.99
C GLU A 508 -21.24 18.34 -13.19
N GLN A 509 -22.01 17.36 -12.73
CA GLN A 509 -21.69 15.96 -12.99
C GLN A 509 -21.96 15.62 -14.46
N VAL A 510 -20.98 15.01 -15.12
CA VAL A 510 -21.06 14.59 -16.53
C VAL A 510 -20.80 13.10 -16.74
N GLY A 511 -20.17 12.44 -15.77
CA GLY A 511 -19.90 11.00 -15.83
C GLY A 511 -19.90 10.35 -14.45
N PHE A 512 -20.15 9.05 -14.43
CA PHE A 512 -20.28 8.26 -13.22
C PHE A 512 -20.00 6.77 -13.51
N PHE A 513 -19.32 6.08 -12.59
CA PHE A 513 -19.18 4.62 -12.65
C PHE A 513 -19.13 4.00 -11.26
N ASP A 514 -20.01 3.05 -11.00
CA ASP A 514 -20.13 2.32 -9.73
C ASP A 514 -19.09 1.19 -9.66
N THR A 515 -18.22 1.20 -8.65
CA THR A 515 -17.30 0.08 -8.34
C THR A 515 -17.77 -0.73 -7.13
N TYR A 516 -18.84 -0.30 -6.46
CA TYR A 516 -19.35 -0.88 -5.23
C TYR A 516 -20.88 -0.96 -5.24
N THR A 517 -21.39 -1.88 -6.07
CA THR A 517 -22.83 -2.10 -6.29
C THR A 517 -23.74 -2.32 -5.05
N PRO A 518 -23.27 -2.82 -3.87
CA PRO A 518 -24.18 -3.08 -2.75
C PRO A 518 -24.80 -1.85 -2.07
N SER A 519 -24.20 -0.66 -2.18
CA SER A 519 -24.62 0.56 -1.47
C SER A 519 -23.95 1.78 -2.10
N ASP A 520 -24.48 2.99 -1.92
CA ASP A 520 -23.88 4.27 -2.32
C ASP A 520 -23.87 5.27 -1.13
N GLY A 521 -23.67 4.73 0.07
CA GLY A 521 -23.84 5.42 1.35
C GLY A 521 -22.56 6.02 1.93
N ALA A 522 -22.70 6.65 3.11
CA ALA A 522 -21.61 7.29 3.84
C ALA A 522 -20.78 6.24 4.61
N SER A 523 -20.03 5.41 3.90
CA SER A 523 -19.17 4.38 4.48
C SER A 523 -17.90 4.21 3.65
N PHE A 524 -16.85 3.65 4.25
CA PHE A 524 -15.50 3.65 3.69
C PHE A 524 -15.18 2.37 2.88
N ASN A 525 -16.16 1.81 2.18
CA ASN A 525 -16.00 0.66 1.28
C ASN A 525 -16.00 1.15 -0.16
N GLY A 526 -15.40 0.41 -1.08
CA GLY A 526 -15.42 0.75 -2.50
C GLY A 526 -14.19 1.54 -2.97
N ALA A 527 -14.35 2.52 -3.87
CA ALA A 527 -13.24 3.21 -4.52
C ALA A 527 -12.41 4.07 -3.54
N TRP A 528 -11.15 3.66 -3.31
CA TRP A 528 -10.19 4.44 -2.51
C TRP A 528 -9.48 5.49 -3.37
N GLY A 529 -9.02 5.13 -4.56
CA GLY A 529 -8.20 6.01 -5.38
C GLY A 529 -8.58 5.94 -6.86
N VAL A 530 -8.37 7.04 -7.57
CA VAL A 530 -8.56 7.16 -9.02
C VAL A 530 -7.30 7.76 -9.64
N TYR A 531 -6.91 7.33 -10.84
CA TYR A 531 -5.80 7.93 -11.59
C TYR A 531 -6.21 8.14 -13.06
N PRO A 532 -6.41 9.39 -13.51
CA PRO A 532 -6.91 9.70 -14.85
C PRO A 532 -5.82 10.16 -15.84
N PHE A 533 -4.52 9.99 -15.54
CA PHE A 533 -3.43 10.63 -16.30
C PHE A 533 -2.73 9.74 -17.33
N LEU A 534 -3.16 8.48 -17.52
CA LEU A 534 -2.55 7.65 -18.56
C LEU A 534 -2.64 8.34 -19.95
N PRO A 535 -1.54 8.34 -20.74
CA PRO A 535 -1.53 8.92 -22.09
C PRO A 535 -2.66 8.39 -22.99
N SER A 536 -3.06 7.13 -22.84
CA SER A 536 -4.21 6.52 -23.53
C SER A 536 -5.55 7.18 -23.25
N GLY A 537 -5.67 7.92 -22.14
CA GLY A 537 -6.94 8.48 -21.66
C GLY A 537 -7.73 7.53 -20.76
N ASN A 538 -7.20 6.32 -20.49
CA ASN A 538 -7.80 5.37 -19.57
C ASN A 538 -7.73 5.87 -18.12
N ILE A 539 -8.73 5.49 -17.32
CA ILE A 539 -8.83 5.82 -15.91
C ILE A 539 -8.63 4.56 -15.10
N LEU A 540 -7.73 4.60 -14.13
CA LEU A 540 -7.50 3.51 -13.18
C LEU A 540 -8.24 3.80 -11.88
N ILE A 541 -8.84 2.79 -11.26
CA ILE A 541 -9.44 2.89 -9.93
C ILE A 541 -9.00 1.70 -9.10
N SER A 542 -8.59 1.97 -7.86
CA SER A 542 -8.40 0.96 -6.83
C SER A 542 -9.60 0.95 -5.90
N ASP A 543 -10.33 -0.17 -5.91
CA ASP A 543 -11.43 -0.45 -5.02
C ASP A 543 -10.97 -1.34 -3.86
N ILE A 544 -11.28 -0.93 -2.63
CA ILE A 544 -10.87 -1.59 -1.39
C ILE A 544 -11.29 -3.05 -1.38
N ASN A 545 -12.47 -3.34 -1.88
CA ASN A 545 -13.13 -4.61 -1.68
C ASN A 545 -13.08 -5.50 -2.91
N SER A 546 -12.99 -4.90 -4.10
CA SER A 546 -13.12 -5.62 -5.36
C SER A 546 -11.86 -5.62 -6.22
N GLY A 547 -10.99 -4.60 -6.16
CA GLY A 547 -9.69 -4.62 -6.85
C GLY A 547 -9.55 -3.51 -7.89
N LEU A 548 -8.85 -3.80 -8.99
CA LEU A 548 -8.51 -2.80 -10.01
C LEU A 548 -9.64 -2.68 -11.04
N TYR A 549 -10.02 -1.45 -11.37
CA TYR A 549 -10.85 -1.13 -12.53
C TYR A 549 -10.08 -0.27 -13.53
N VAL A 550 -10.26 -0.57 -14.82
CA VAL A 550 -9.78 0.23 -15.94
C VAL A 550 -11.01 0.72 -16.69
N LEU A 551 -11.20 2.03 -16.76
CA LEU A 551 -12.40 2.67 -17.29
C LEU A 551 -12.08 3.61 -18.45
N LYS A 552 -13.09 3.86 -19.29
CA LYS A 552 -13.03 4.83 -20.38
C LYS A 552 -14.05 5.94 -20.19
N ASP A 553 -13.58 7.18 -20.18
CA ASP A 553 -14.43 8.37 -20.11
C ASP A 553 -15.01 8.74 -21.49
N ASN A 554 -16.33 8.66 -21.62
CA ASN A 554 -17.09 9.14 -22.77
C ASN A 554 -17.80 10.49 -22.51
N ALA A 555 -17.64 11.09 -21.33
CA ALA A 555 -18.23 12.37 -20.90
C ALA A 555 -17.45 13.61 -21.40
N LYS A 556 -16.68 13.45 -22.47
CA LYS A 556 -15.88 14.52 -23.09
C LYS A 556 -16.60 15.21 -24.25
N SER A 557 -17.81 14.77 -24.60
CA SER A 557 -18.57 15.38 -25.71
C SER A 557 -18.90 16.84 -25.40
N SER A 558 -18.45 17.75 -26.27
CA SER A 558 -18.73 19.18 -26.18
C SER A 558 -19.23 19.71 -27.52
N ALA A 559 -20.31 20.50 -27.49
CA ALA A 559 -20.79 21.19 -28.68
C ALA A 559 -19.76 22.21 -29.19
N VAL A 560 -19.03 22.87 -28.28
CA VAL A 560 -17.97 23.84 -28.61
C VAL A 560 -16.76 23.14 -29.22
N GLY A 561 -16.52 21.89 -28.82
CA GLY A 561 -15.68 20.94 -29.52
C GLY A 561 -14.56 20.35 -28.67
N GLN A 562 -13.93 19.33 -29.23
CA GLN A 562 -12.78 18.65 -28.62
C GLN A 562 -11.48 19.09 -29.32
N PHE A 563 -10.45 19.39 -28.53
CA PHE A 563 -9.11 19.65 -29.04
C PHE A 563 -8.27 18.39 -29.07
N SER A 564 -7.60 18.12 -30.19
CA SER A 564 -6.75 16.93 -30.33
C SER A 564 -5.65 17.14 -31.36
N PHE A 565 -4.49 16.54 -31.09
CA PHE A 565 -3.48 16.32 -32.12
C PHE A 565 -3.97 15.34 -33.17
N ALA A 566 -3.51 15.51 -34.40
CA ALA A 566 -3.85 14.60 -35.50
C ALA A 566 -3.35 13.16 -35.29
N ALA A 567 -2.28 12.98 -34.51
CA ALA A 567 -1.67 11.69 -34.18
C ALA A 567 -1.15 11.68 -32.73
N LYS A 568 -0.98 10.47 -32.16
CA LYS A 568 -0.35 10.25 -30.85
C LYS A 568 1.17 10.41 -30.90
N GLU A 569 1.76 10.15 -32.06
CA GLU A 569 3.19 10.23 -32.30
C GLU A 569 3.47 10.84 -33.67
N ILE A 570 4.52 11.65 -33.77
CA ILE A 570 4.99 12.26 -35.01
C ILE A 570 6.49 12.00 -35.12
N ALA A 571 6.91 11.29 -36.17
CA ALA A 571 8.31 11.13 -36.50
C ALA A 571 8.79 12.30 -37.37
N THR A 572 10.00 12.79 -37.12
CA THR A 572 10.61 13.87 -37.91
C THR A 572 12.09 13.61 -38.16
N GLU A 573 12.55 14.01 -39.33
CA GLU A 573 13.98 14.11 -39.61
C GLU A 573 14.57 15.32 -38.87
N GLN A 574 15.89 15.32 -38.68
CA GLN A 574 16.62 16.46 -38.14
C GLN A 574 16.75 17.60 -39.18
N GLY A 575 16.95 18.84 -38.70
CA GLY A 575 17.17 20.01 -39.56
C GLY A 575 15.94 20.54 -40.29
N VAL A 576 14.73 20.19 -39.84
CA VAL A 576 13.47 20.61 -40.45
C VAL A 576 12.65 21.53 -39.55
N ASP A 577 11.81 22.36 -40.14
CA ASP A 577 10.74 23.05 -39.42
C ASP A 577 9.52 22.12 -39.37
N LEU A 578 9.31 21.48 -38.23
CA LEU A 578 8.19 20.56 -38.01
C LEU A 578 6.89 21.34 -37.79
N SER A 579 5.84 20.95 -38.50
CA SER A 579 4.47 21.45 -38.31
C SER A 579 3.61 20.42 -37.60
N ILE A 580 3.03 20.81 -36.47
CA ILE A 580 2.20 19.95 -35.61
C ILE A 580 0.81 20.55 -35.58
N ASP A 581 -0.14 19.86 -36.20
CA ASP A 581 -1.52 20.34 -36.31
C ASP A 581 -2.37 19.90 -35.11
N VAL A 582 -3.13 20.87 -34.59
CA VAL A 582 -4.15 20.69 -33.57
C VAL A 582 -5.49 21.02 -34.18
N SER A 583 -6.43 20.09 -34.06
CA SER A 583 -7.78 20.21 -34.58
C SER A 583 -8.76 20.58 -33.47
N ARG A 584 -9.85 21.26 -33.86
CA ARG A 584 -11.04 21.49 -33.03
C ARG A 584 -12.22 20.77 -33.69
N HIS A 585 -12.85 19.84 -32.98
CA HIS A 585 -14.02 19.11 -33.46
C HIS A 585 -15.29 19.62 -32.75
N GLY A 586 -15.80 20.79 -33.15
CA GLY A 586 -17.02 21.40 -32.59
C GLY A 586 -18.20 21.44 -33.58
N THR A 587 -19.42 21.33 -33.05
CA THR A 587 -20.66 21.54 -33.83
C THR A 587 -21.25 22.94 -33.64
N ASP A 588 -20.97 23.58 -32.51
CA ASP A 588 -21.27 24.98 -32.22
C ASP A 588 -19.99 25.81 -32.26
N LEU A 589 -19.83 26.55 -33.35
CA LEU A 589 -18.68 27.41 -33.60
C LEU A 589 -18.96 28.88 -33.29
N THR A 590 -20.13 29.20 -32.72
CA THR A 590 -20.52 30.60 -32.50
C THR A 590 -19.68 31.31 -31.45
N HIS A 591 -19.01 30.54 -30.58
CA HIS A 591 -18.10 31.01 -29.55
C HIS A 591 -16.64 30.76 -29.94
N ALA A 592 -15.77 31.72 -29.60
CA ALA A 592 -14.33 31.50 -29.64
C ALA A 592 -13.94 30.45 -28.59
N ALA A 593 -12.89 29.69 -28.82
CA ALA A 593 -12.36 28.72 -27.88
C ALA A 593 -10.83 28.66 -28.01
N SER A 594 -10.16 28.29 -26.93
CA SER A 594 -8.70 28.15 -26.91
C SER A 594 -8.27 26.92 -26.13
N VAL A 595 -7.07 26.47 -26.42
CA VAL A 595 -6.36 25.45 -25.64
C VAL A 595 -4.91 25.86 -25.52
N SER A 596 -4.33 25.69 -24.33
CA SER A 596 -2.91 25.90 -24.09
C SER A 596 -2.15 24.62 -24.40
N TYR A 597 -0.89 24.75 -24.81
CA TYR A 597 0.01 23.63 -24.97
C TYR A 597 1.30 23.86 -24.19
N GLN A 598 1.82 22.80 -23.59
CA GLN A 598 3.08 22.81 -22.86
C GLN A 598 4.05 21.82 -23.48
N VAL A 599 5.29 22.25 -23.64
CA VAL A 599 6.40 21.45 -24.17
C VAL A 599 7.12 20.80 -23.00
N ILE A 600 7.20 19.47 -23.00
CA ILE A 600 7.88 18.71 -21.97
C ILE A 600 9.11 18.06 -22.61
N ALA A 601 10.28 18.36 -22.07
CA ALA A 601 11.53 17.79 -22.55
C ALA A 601 11.53 16.27 -22.29
N GLY A 602 12.03 15.50 -23.26
CA GLY A 602 12.22 14.07 -23.13
C GLY A 602 13.71 13.75 -23.14
N SER A 603 14.10 12.78 -23.97
CA SER A 603 15.52 12.57 -24.28
C SER A 603 16.09 13.66 -25.18
N ALA A 604 15.26 14.34 -25.98
CA ALA A 604 15.63 15.54 -26.72
C ALA A 604 15.61 16.78 -25.82
N GLU A 605 16.69 17.55 -25.81
CA GLU A 605 16.87 18.74 -25.00
C GLU A 605 16.39 20.01 -25.72
N ALA A 606 15.55 20.80 -25.04
CA ALA A 606 15.10 22.09 -25.55
C ALA A 606 16.28 23.08 -25.71
N GLY A 607 16.39 23.69 -26.89
CA GLY A 607 17.47 24.61 -27.27
C GLY A 607 18.70 23.93 -27.89
N ALA A 608 18.89 22.62 -27.65
CA ALA A 608 19.92 21.82 -28.30
C ALA A 608 19.36 21.11 -29.53
N ASP A 609 18.28 20.35 -29.37
CA ASP A 609 17.76 19.44 -30.40
C ASP A 609 16.48 20.01 -31.06
N PHE A 610 15.75 20.86 -30.34
CA PHE A 610 14.62 21.60 -30.90
C PHE A 610 14.43 22.97 -30.26
N THR A 611 13.78 23.90 -30.98
CA THR A 611 13.32 25.18 -30.44
C THR A 611 11.80 25.26 -30.54
N LEU A 612 11.14 25.15 -29.38
CA LEU A 612 9.71 25.34 -29.20
C LEU A 612 9.45 25.84 -27.78
N VAL A 613 8.46 26.72 -27.61
CA VAL A 613 8.02 27.22 -26.30
C VAL A 613 6.52 27.02 -26.14
N ASP A 614 6.08 26.97 -24.89
CA ASP A 614 4.67 26.91 -24.50
C ASP A 614 3.85 28.02 -25.18
N GLY A 615 2.56 27.74 -25.41
CA GLY A 615 1.70 28.70 -26.09
C GLY A 615 0.21 28.41 -25.92
N THR A 616 -0.60 29.20 -26.63
CA THR A 616 -2.06 29.05 -26.62
C THR A 616 -2.59 29.20 -28.04
N LEU A 617 -3.36 28.20 -28.48
CA LEU A 617 -4.03 28.18 -29.77
C LEU A 617 -5.43 28.73 -29.60
N VAL A 618 -5.82 29.68 -30.47
CA VAL A 618 -7.11 30.37 -30.37
C VAL A 618 -7.89 30.22 -31.67
N TRP A 619 -9.09 29.64 -31.56
CA TRP A 619 -10.11 29.64 -32.60
C TRP A 619 -11.07 30.78 -32.33
N GLN A 620 -11.17 31.72 -33.27
CA GLN A 620 -12.16 32.79 -33.20
C GLN A 620 -13.58 32.23 -33.42
N ALA A 621 -14.61 33.03 -33.14
CA ALA A 621 -15.97 32.67 -33.49
C ALA A 621 -16.11 32.38 -35.00
N ASN A 622 -16.75 31.26 -35.33
CA ASN A 622 -16.93 30.68 -36.66
C ASN A 622 -15.65 30.12 -37.31
N ASP A 623 -14.58 29.93 -36.54
CA ASP A 623 -13.36 29.26 -36.97
C ASP A 623 -13.30 27.82 -36.47
N ASN A 624 -13.06 26.89 -37.39
CA ASN A 624 -12.82 25.47 -37.10
C ASN A 624 -11.71 24.90 -37.98
N ALA A 625 -10.86 25.76 -38.56
CA ALA A 625 -9.68 25.31 -39.27
C ALA A 625 -8.58 24.92 -38.28
N ASP A 626 -7.82 23.88 -38.60
CA ASP A 626 -6.72 23.42 -37.75
C ASP A 626 -5.71 24.54 -37.49
N LYS A 627 -5.09 24.50 -36.30
CA LYS A 627 -4.03 25.42 -35.90
C LYS A 627 -2.72 24.65 -35.83
N THR A 628 -1.65 25.27 -36.30
CA THR A 628 -0.34 24.63 -36.39
C THR A 628 0.59 25.20 -35.34
N ILE A 629 1.25 24.32 -34.60
CA ILE A 629 2.42 24.60 -33.78
C ILE A 629 3.65 24.35 -34.66
N THR A 630 4.63 25.25 -34.64
CA THR A 630 5.87 25.09 -35.42
C THR A 630 7.05 24.92 -34.48
N ALA A 631 7.80 23.84 -34.65
CA ALA A 631 9.04 23.57 -33.93
C ALA A 631 10.21 23.51 -34.91
N ALA A 632 11.27 24.27 -34.64
CA ALA A 632 12.50 24.17 -35.42
C ALA A 632 13.34 23.02 -34.85
N ILE A 633 13.58 21.97 -35.64
CA ILE A 633 14.41 20.82 -35.25
C ILE A 633 15.86 21.11 -35.67
N ALA A 634 16.79 20.98 -34.74
CA ALA A 634 18.20 21.24 -34.99
C ALA A 634 18.76 20.24 -36.02
N GLU A 635 19.71 20.70 -36.83
CA GLU A 635 20.49 19.83 -37.71
C GLU A 635 21.73 19.36 -36.93
N LYS A 636 21.61 18.24 -36.23
CA LYS A 636 22.66 17.68 -35.37
C LYS A 636 22.92 16.22 -35.71
N LEU A 637 23.06 15.94 -37.01
CA LEU A 637 23.38 14.60 -37.49
C LEU A 637 24.84 14.26 -37.16
N ASP A 638 25.10 13.88 -35.92
CA ASP A 638 26.31 13.13 -35.60
C ASP A 638 26.02 11.62 -35.76
N ASP A 639 27.03 10.86 -36.18
CA ASP A 639 26.89 9.42 -36.47
C ASP A 639 26.69 8.57 -35.19
N ALA A 640 26.55 9.19 -34.01
CA ALA A 640 26.43 8.53 -32.71
C ALA A 640 25.09 8.80 -31.99
N GLU A 641 24.37 9.86 -32.35
CA GLU A 641 23.11 10.26 -31.74
C GLU A 641 22.02 9.24 -32.02
N LEU A 642 21.40 8.73 -30.97
CA LEU A 642 20.28 7.79 -31.04
C LEU A 642 18.97 8.56 -31.24
N PRO A 643 17.86 7.90 -31.61
CA PRO A 643 16.55 8.51 -31.62
C PRO A 643 16.23 9.15 -30.29
N GLU A 644 15.77 10.40 -30.35
CA GLU A 644 15.37 11.17 -29.20
C GLU A 644 13.89 11.54 -29.29
N SER A 645 13.31 11.97 -28.18
CA SER A 645 11.93 12.42 -28.15
C SER A 645 11.72 13.61 -27.23
N PHE A 646 10.74 14.42 -27.58
CA PHE A 646 10.13 15.39 -26.67
C PHE A 646 8.62 15.30 -26.80
N PHE A 647 7.92 15.96 -25.89
CA PHE A 647 6.47 15.79 -25.77
C PHE A 647 5.74 17.13 -25.77
N ILE A 648 4.48 17.11 -26.20
CA ILE A 648 3.60 18.26 -26.12
C ILE A 648 2.25 17.82 -25.56
N ARG A 649 1.80 18.49 -24.49
CA ARG A 649 0.46 18.27 -23.91
C ARG A 649 -0.46 19.45 -24.12
N LEU A 650 -1.72 19.18 -24.43
CA LEU A 650 -2.81 20.15 -24.42
C LEU A 650 -3.43 20.23 -23.03
N TYR A 651 -3.71 21.43 -22.55
CA TYR A 651 -4.30 21.68 -21.24
C TYR A 651 -5.14 22.96 -21.24
N ASN A 652 -5.91 23.18 -20.17
CA ASN A 652 -6.73 24.37 -19.97
C ASN A 652 -7.64 24.77 -21.17
N PRO A 653 -8.52 23.88 -21.66
CA PRO A 653 -9.47 24.24 -22.71
C PRO A 653 -10.50 25.26 -22.19
N THR A 654 -10.88 26.24 -23.02
CA THR A 654 -11.77 27.35 -22.59
C THR A 654 -13.17 27.30 -23.23
N ASN A 655 -14.11 28.04 -22.63
CA ASN A 655 -15.49 28.24 -23.12
C ASN A 655 -16.26 26.92 -23.33
N GLY A 656 -16.01 25.90 -22.51
CA GLY A 656 -16.73 24.62 -22.56
C GLY A 656 -16.22 23.64 -23.61
N ALA A 657 -15.17 23.98 -24.36
CA ALA A 657 -14.44 22.99 -25.14
C ALA A 657 -13.75 21.98 -24.21
N THR A 658 -13.43 20.80 -24.71
CA THR A 658 -12.82 19.71 -23.93
C THR A 658 -11.55 19.21 -24.59
N LEU A 659 -10.75 18.44 -23.86
CA LEU A 659 -9.64 17.68 -24.44
C LEU A 659 -10.20 16.39 -25.06
N GLY A 660 -9.82 16.09 -26.30
CA GLY A 660 -10.11 14.80 -26.94
C GLY A 660 -9.07 13.73 -26.59
N ASP A 661 -9.16 12.57 -27.25
CA ASP A 661 -8.35 11.39 -26.91
C ASP A 661 -6.84 11.62 -27.12
N ASN A 662 -6.45 12.37 -28.16
CA ASN A 662 -5.06 12.73 -28.43
C ASN A 662 -4.75 14.11 -27.84
N SER A 663 -4.83 14.26 -26.52
CA SER A 663 -4.44 15.49 -25.82
C SER A 663 -2.94 15.57 -25.52
N TYR A 664 -2.19 14.54 -25.90
CA TYR A 664 -0.76 14.38 -25.67
C TYR A 664 -0.13 13.82 -26.96
N VAL A 665 1.02 14.34 -27.35
CA VAL A 665 1.76 13.85 -28.53
C VAL A 665 3.24 13.70 -28.22
N THR A 666 3.82 12.59 -28.68
CA THR A 666 5.27 12.35 -28.69
C THR A 666 5.85 12.76 -30.04
N ILE A 667 6.91 13.56 -30.02
CA ILE A 667 7.67 13.92 -31.21
C ILE A 667 8.97 13.12 -31.20
N ASN A 668 9.14 12.22 -32.16
CA ASN A 668 10.30 11.34 -32.29
C ASN A 668 11.27 11.92 -33.32
N LEU A 669 12.47 12.28 -32.89
CA LEU A 669 13.54 12.77 -33.74
C LEU A 669 14.31 11.56 -34.29
N ALA A 670 14.57 11.59 -35.60
CA ALA A 670 15.41 10.59 -36.23
C ALA A 670 16.84 10.62 -35.67
N GLY A 671 17.42 9.43 -35.51
CA GLY A 671 18.80 9.22 -35.10
C GLY A 671 19.28 7.86 -35.60
N LYS A 672 20.48 7.45 -35.18
CA LYS A 672 21.04 6.13 -35.49
C LYS A 672 20.22 5.03 -34.83
N GLU A 673 19.91 3.96 -35.57
CA GLU A 673 19.17 2.81 -35.07
C GLU A 673 19.63 2.38 -33.66
N ASP A 674 18.71 2.45 -32.71
CA ASP A 674 18.95 1.99 -31.34
C ASP A 674 18.61 0.49 -31.26
N ASN A 675 19.64 -0.32 -31.00
CA ASN A 675 19.49 -1.77 -30.84
C ASN A 675 19.04 -2.18 -29.43
N GLY A 676 18.85 -1.23 -28.53
CA GLY A 676 18.58 -1.47 -27.12
C GLY A 676 19.83 -1.85 -26.34
N ALA A 677 19.63 -2.19 -25.06
CA ALA A 677 20.70 -2.57 -24.15
C ALA A 677 20.38 -3.90 -23.45
N ALA A 678 21.41 -4.67 -23.09
CA ALA A 678 21.24 -5.87 -22.25
C ALA A 678 21.54 -5.54 -20.79
N SER A 679 20.74 -6.05 -19.86
CA SER A 679 20.97 -5.86 -18.42
C SER A 679 20.44 -7.02 -17.60
N PHE A 680 21.11 -7.36 -16.49
CA PHE A 680 20.56 -8.30 -15.53
C PHE A 680 19.30 -7.74 -14.86
N ALA A 681 18.34 -8.61 -14.60
CA ALA A 681 17.06 -8.22 -13.98
C ALA A 681 17.21 -7.71 -12.53
N VAL A 682 18.27 -8.15 -11.84
CA VAL A 682 18.62 -7.77 -10.47
C VAL A 682 20.14 -7.63 -10.35
N ALA A 683 20.61 -6.88 -9.35
CA ALA A 683 22.04 -6.69 -9.11
C ALA A 683 22.69 -7.84 -8.31
N SER A 684 21.90 -8.59 -7.54
CA SER A 684 22.39 -9.76 -6.79
C SER A 684 21.33 -10.85 -6.68
N LEU A 685 21.77 -12.08 -6.43
CA LEU A 685 20.92 -13.23 -6.17
C LEU A 685 21.58 -14.15 -5.14
N ASP A 686 20.78 -14.67 -4.21
CA ASP A 686 21.22 -15.70 -3.29
C ASP A 686 20.78 -17.07 -3.82
N VAL A 687 21.68 -18.04 -3.77
CA VAL A 687 21.44 -19.45 -4.10
C VAL A 687 21.98 -20.31 -2.96
N ALA A 688 21.25 -21.35 -2.61
CA ALA A 688 21.74 -22.32 -1.62
C ALA A 688 22.52 -23.42 -2.36
N GLU A 689 23.57 -23.93 -1.74
CA GLU A 689 24.59 -24.77 -2.39
C GLU A 689 24.00 -26.07 -2.95
N GLN A 690 23.08 -26.73 -2.22
CA GLN A 690 22.33 -27.88 -2.75
C GLN A 690 21.45 -27.61 -3.98
N ASN A 691 21.29 -26.36 -4.42
CA ASN A 691 20.60 -26.06 -5.66
C ASN A 691 21.54 -26.23 -6.87
N GLU A 692 21.66 -27.48 -7.34
CA GLU A 692 22.53 -27.92 -8.44
C GLU A 692 22.48 -27.05 -9.71
N GLN A 693 21.38 -26.31 -9.93
CA GLN A 693 21.23 -25.43 -11.07
C GLN A 693 20.64 -24.07 -10.70
N LEU A 694 21.40 -23.03 -11.00
CA LEU A 694 20.98 -21.63 -10.94
C LEU A 694 20.63 -21.11 -12.34
N VAL A 695 19.50 -20.41 -12.46
CA VAL A 695 19.06 -19.74 -13.69
C VAL A 695 19.06 -18.23 -13.49
N VAL A 696 19.90 -17.53 -14.24
CA VAL A 696 20.04 -16.07 -14.21
C VAL A 696 19.39 -15.47 -15.45
N THR A 697 18.55 -14.45 -15.29
CA THR A 697 17.85 -13.81 -16.41
C THR A 697 18.52 -12.49 -16.81
N VAL A 698 18.71 -12.30 -18.11
CA VAL A 698 19.19 -11.08 -18.76
C VAL A 698 18.08 -10.53 -19.65
N ASN A 699 17.72 -9.27 -19.45
CA ASN A 699 16.67 -8.59 -20.18
C ASN A 699 17.27 -7.71 -21.29
N ARG A 700 16.53 -7.57 -22.39
CA ARG A 700 16.73 -6.49 -23.35
C ARG A 700 15.84 -5.31 -22.95
N ILE A 701 16.44 -4.15 -22.72
CA ILE A 701 15.77 -2.92 -22.27
C ILE A 701 15.98 -1.79 -23.29
N GLY A 702 15.10 -0.78 -23.29
CA GLY A 702 15.11 0.25 -24.31
C GLY A 702 14.39 -0.22 -25.58
N SER A 703 15.11 -0.20 -26.70
CA SER A 703 14.60 -0.61 -28.01
C SER A 703 14.67 -2.12 -28.27
N SER A 704 13.70 -2.63 -29.03
CA SER A 704 13.70 -3.99 -29.60
C SER A 704 14.05 -4.02 -31.09
N VAL A 705 14.35 -2.87 -31.70
CA VAL A 705 14.75 -2.75 -33.11
C VAL A 705 16.16 -3.31 -33.29
N GLY A 706 16.46 -3.96 -34.41
CA GLY A 706 17.79 -4.48 -34.71
C GLY A 706 18.18 -5.73 -33.91
N GLU A 707 19.32 -6.33 -34.26
CA GLU A 707 19.91 -7.45 -33.52
C GLU A 707 20.75 -6.91 -32.34
N LEU A 708 20.66 -7.57 -31.19
CA LEU A 708 21.50 -7.28 -30.02
C LEU A 708 22.30 -8.54 -29.65
N LEU A 709 23.62 -8.40 -29.59
CA LEU A 709 24.56 -9.43 -29.16
C LEU A 709 25.31 -8.94 -27.92
N VAL A 710 25.44 -9.81 -26.91
CA VAL A 710 26.30 -9.54 -25.75
C VAL A 710 26.97 -10.83 -25.31
N ASP A 711 28.24 -10.72 -24.91
CA ASP A 711 28.97 -11.83 -24.30
C ASP A 711 28.79 -11.80 -22.79
N TYR A 712 28.94 -12.95 -22.14
CA TYR A 712 28.96 -13.05 -20.69
C TYR A 712 30.02 -14.03 -20.21
N VAL A 713 30.53 -13.80 -19.00
CA VAL A 713 31.49 -14.67 -18.32
C VAL A 713 31.31 -14.62 -16.81
N SER A 714 31.38 -15.77 -16.15
CA SER A 714 31.47 -15.84 -14.69
C SER A 714 32.90 -15.63 -14.21
N ILE A 715 33.06 -14.83 -13.16
CA ILE A 715 34.31 -14.46 -12.52
C ILE A 715 34.23 -14.92 -11.07
N ALA A 716 35.14 -15.81 -10.67
CA ALA A 716 35.30 -16.24 -9.29
C ALA A 716 35.68 -15.06 -8.37
N ASP A 717 35.16 -15.05 -7.15
CA ASP A 717 35.61 -14.15 -6.07
C ASP A 717 36.03 -14.97 -4.84
N THR A 718 35.14 -15.18 -3.87
CA THR A 718 35.41 -16.12 -2.77
C THR A 718 35.06 -17.54 -3.17
N ALA A 719 33.98 -17.72 -3.95
CA ALA A 719 33.67 -18.99 -4.59
C ALA A 719 34.68 -19.26 -5.73
N ILE A 720 35.25 -20.45 -5.71
CA ILE A 720 36.22 -21.06 -6.59
C ILE A 720 35.51 -21.83 -7.72
N ALA A 721 35.80 -21.44 -8.96
CA ALA A 721 35.29 -22.14 -10.13
C ALA A 721 35.83 -23.58 -10.22
N GLY A 722 34.91 -24.54 -10.30
CA GLY A 722 35.16 -25.98 -10.34
C GLY A 722 35.15 -26.66 -8.97
N GLU A 723 35.05 -25.89 -7.88
CA GLU A 723 34.82 -26.39 -6.51
C GLU A 723 33.38 -26.09 -6.12
N ASP A 724 32.90 -24.83 -6.21
CA ASP A 724 31.54 -24.45 -5.74
C ASP A 724 30.59 -24.08 -6.89
N PHE A 725 31.13 -23.77 -8.07
CA PHE A 725 30.33 -23.58 -9.29
C PHE A 725 31.09 -23.92 -10.57
N GLU A 726 30.39 -24.36 -11.61
CA GLU A 726 31.00 -24.53 -12.93
C GLU A 726 31.16 -23.20 -13.67
N GLN A 727 32.38 -22.88 -14.12
CA GLN A 727 32.63 -21.67 -14.90
C GLN A 727 31.76 -21.63 -16.16
N VAL A 728 31.02 -20.53 -16.34
CA VAL A 728 30.17 -20.30 -17.50
C VAL A 728 30.67 -19.12 -18.33
N ALA A 729 30.64 -19.26 -19.65
CA ALA A 729 30.84 -18.17 -20.59
C ALA A 729 30.05 -18.45 -21.87
N GLY A 730 29.58 -17.41 -22.53
CA GLY A 730 28.82 -17.56 -23.77
C GLY A 730 28.40 -16.22 -24.37
N GLN A 731 27.50 -16.32 -25.34
CA GLN A 731 26.92 -15.17 -26.02
C GLN A 731 25.39 -15.28 -25.96
N LEU A 732 24.73 -14.16 -25.66
CA LEU A 732 23.30 -14.00 -25.77
C LEU A 732 22.98 -13.20 -27.04
N SER A 733 21.87 -13.57 -27.70
CA SER A 733 21.40 -12.91 -28.91
C SER A 733 19.91 -12.67 -28.84
N TRP A 734 19.50 -11.46 -29.23
CA TRP A 734 18.11 -11.09 -29.48
C TRP A 734 17.98 -10.70 -30.94
N ALA A 735 17.01 -11.32 -31.62
CA ALA A 735 16.66 -10.94 -32.99
C ALA A 735 15.93 -9.58 -33.03
N ASN A 736 15.80 -8.99 -34.21
CA ASN A 736 14.96 -7.80 -34.41
C ASN A 736 13.50 -8.09 -33.97
N GLY A 737 13.00 -7.27 -33.05
CA GLY A 737 11.67 -7.38 -32.44
C GLY A 737 11.59 -8.34 -31.24
N ASP A 738 12.69 -9.00 -30.85
CA ASP A 738 12.74 -9.88 -29.68
C ASP A 738 13.06 -9.06 -28.41
N SER A 739 12.12 -9.01 -27.48
CA SER A 739 12.22 -8.34 -26.17
C SER A 739 12.16 -9.30 -24.99
N GLU A 740 12.09 -10.62 -25.23
CA GLU A 740 11.97 -11.62 -24.17
C GLU A 740 13.30 -11.80 -23.44
N GLY A 741 13.24 -11.97 -22.12
CA GLY A 741 14.43 -12.28 -21.32
C GLY A 741 15.15 -13.55 -21.80
N LYS A 742 16.48 -13.53 -21.79
CA LYS A 742 17.31 -14.72 -22.03
C LYS A 742 17.90 -15.21 -20.72
N THR A 743 18.20 -16.50 -20.65
CA THR A 743 18.68 -17.12 -19.42
C THR A 743 20.11 -17.65 -19.57
N ILE A 744 20.90 -17.49 -18.51
CA ILE A 744 22.18 -18.14 -18.30
C ILE A 744 21.97 -19.22 -17.24
N SER A 745 22.36 -20.45 -17.54
CA SER A 745 22.33 -21.55 -16.57
C SER A 745 23.73 -21.77 -16.00
N VAL A 746 23.84 -21.74 -14.68
CA VAL A 746 25.07 -22.02 -13.93
C VAL A 746 24.82 -23.27 -13.10
N ASN A 747 25.75 -24.22 -13.13
CA ASN A 747 25.67 -25.37 -12.23
C ASN A 747 26.39 -25.00 -10.93
N ILE A 748 25.67 -25.08 -9.82
CA ILE A 748 26.24 -24.96 -8.47
C ILE A 748 26.69 -26.36 -8.07
N ILE A 749 27.90 -26.45 -7.53
CA ILE A 749 28.47 -27.72 -7.10
C ILE A 749 28.18 -27.80 -5.61
N ASN A 750 27.38 -28.81 -5.24
CA ASN A 750 27.10 -29.13 -3.85
C ASN A 750 28.14 -30.14 -3.37
N ASP A 751 28.78 -29.88 -2.23
CA ASP A 751 29.66 -30.84 -1.60
C ASP A 751 29.28 -31.27 -0.18
N SER A 752 30.25 -31.39 0.72
CA SER A 752 30.05 -31.83 2.11
C SER A 752 31.01 -31.14 3.09
N GLU A 753 31.79 -30.16 2.61
CA GLU A 753 32.71 -29.36 3.41
C GLU A 753 31.92 -28.20 4.04
N GLU A 754 32.16 -27.92 5.31
CA GLU A 754 31.53 -26.77 5.96
C GLU A 754 32.23 -25.48 5.54
N GLU A 755 31.50 -24.57 4.93
CA GLU A 755 32.03 -23.34 4.34
C GLU A 755 31.33 -22.08 4.90
N ASP A 756 32.02 -20.94 4.78
CA ASP A 756 31.36 -19.65 5.00
C ASP A 756 30.55 -19.29 3.72
N ALA A 757 29.55 -18.42 3.82
CA ALA A 757 28.83 -17.97 2.61
C ALA A 757 29.78 -17.33 1.59
N GLU A 758 29.74 -17.82 0.36
CA GLU A 758 30.66 -17.46 -0.70
C GLU A 758 29.98 -16.70 -1.83
N ARG A 759 30.75 -16.17 -2.78
CA ARG A 759 30.21 -15.45 -3.93
C ARG A 759 31.09 -15.51 -5.16
N PHE A 760 30.43 -15.38 -6.30
CA PHE A 760 31.03 -15.12 -7.62
C PHE A 760 30.19 -14.10 -8.38
N THR A 761 30.71 -13.58 -9.50
CA THR A 761 29.96 -12.64 -10.34
C THR A 761 29.79 -13.14 -11.76
N ILE A 762 28.73 -12.71 -12.45
CA ILE A 762 28.60 -12.87 -13.91
C ILE A 762 28.59 -11.48 -14.53
N GLN A 763 29.49 -11.25 -15.47
CA GLN A 763 29.69 -9.95 -16.14
C GLN A 763 29.21 -10.02 -17.60
N LEU A 764 28.43 -9.03 -18.04
CA LEU A 764 28.13 -8.80 -19.45
C LEU A 764 29.24 -7.97 -20.11
N THR A 765 29.55 -8.26 -21.37
CA THR A 765 30.48 -7.50 -22.21
C THR A 765 29.83 -7.12 -23.52
N SER A 766 30.04 -5.87 -23.94
CA SER A 766 29.55 -5.36 -25.21
C SER A 766 30.16 -6.10 -26.41
N VAL A 767 29.33 -6.45 -27.40
CA VAL A 767 29.73 -7.02 -28.68
C VAL A 767 29.32 -6.04 -29.78
N ASP A 768 30.24 -5.73 -30.69
CA ASP A 768 30.01 -4.79 -31.80
C ASP A 768 29.41 -3.42 -31.40
N GLY A 769 29.73 -2.96 -30.19
CA GLY A 769 29.24 -1.70 -29.64
C GLY A 769 27.80 -1.75 -29.12
N SER A 770 27.28 -2.95 -28.84
CA SER A 770 26.03 -3.14 -28.11
C SER A 770 26.04 -2.39 -26.78
N ARG A 771 24.89 -1.87 -26.37
CA ARG A 771 24.77 -1.18 -25.08
C ARG A 771 24.53 -2.17 -23.95
N ILE A 772 25.04 -1.83 -22.77
CA ILE A 772 24.79 -2.55 -21.52
C ILE A 772 24.03 -1.61 -20.60
N GLY A 773 23.00 -2.12 -19.93
CA GLY A 773 22.18 -1.37 -18.98
C GLY A 773 22.85 -1.20 -17.63
N ILE A 774 22.07 -0.74 -16.65
CA ILE A 774 22.57 -0.39 -15.31
C ILE A 774 23.21 -1.58 -14.56
N ASN A 775 22.60 -2.77 -14.67
CA ASN A 775 23.15 -3.99 -14.10
C ASN A 775 24.00 -4.70 -15.17
N GLU A 776 25.25 -4.27 -15.31
CA GLU A 776 26.23 -4.89 -16.20
C GLU A 776 26.81 -6.19 -15.65
N GLN A 777 26.76 -6.35 -14.32
CA GLN A 777 27.15 -7.56 -13.60
C GLN A 777 26.08 -7.94 -12.59
N ILE A 778 26.04 -9.22 -12.23
CA ILE A 778 25.22 -9.75 -11.13
C ILE A 778 26.13 -10.48 -10.14
N GLU A 779 25.95 -10.21 -8.85
CA GLU A 779 26.60 -10.93 -7.75
C GLU A 779 25.75 -12.14 -7.35
N ILE A 780 26.35 -13.33 -7.31
CA ILE A 780 25.71 -14.55 -6.85
C ILE A 780 26.33 -14.94 -5.52
N ASN A 781 25.50 -15.01 -4.46
CA ASN A 781 25.93 -15.49 -3.15
C ASN A 781 25.49 -16.94 -2.98
N ILE A 782 26.45 -17.83 -2.68
CA ILE A 782 26.22 -19.24 -2.39
C ILE A 782 26.14 -19.39 -0.86
N ALA A 783 25.01 -19.90 -0.38
CA ALA A 783 24.81 -20.22 1.03
C ALA A 783 25.06 -21.71 1.25
N ASP A 784 26.10 -22.01 2.03
CA ASP A 784 26.46 -23.36 2.51
C ASP A 784 25.26 -24.01 3.24
N ASP A 785 25.08 -25.32 3.02
CA ASP A 785 24.09 -26.14 3.71
C ASP A 785 24.67 -27.34 4.50
N ASP A 786 25.98 -27.39 4.68
CA ASP A 786 26.66 -28.47 5.39
C ASP A 786 26.80 -28.27 6.90
N GLN A 787 26.52 -27.08 7.43
CA GLN A 787 26.42 -26.86 8.88
C GLN A 787 25.31 -27.71 9.53
N ASN A 788 25.69 -28.56 10.49
CA ASN A 788 24.76 -29.40 11.24
C ASN A 788 24.35 -28.75 12.58
N HIS A 789 23.06 -28.53 12.79
CA HIS A 789 22.49 -27.93 13.99
C HIS A 789 21.87 -28.98 14.93
N GLU A 790 21.99 -28.78 16.24
CA GLU A 790 21.38 -29.69 17.21
C GLU A 790 19.83 -29.66 17.15
N PRO A 791 19.15 -30.82 17.27
CA PRO A 791 17.68 -30.88 17.33
C PRO A 791 17.11 -30.05 18.49
N VAL A 792 15.92 -29.47 18.32
CA VAL A 792 15.22 -28.72 19.39
C VAL A 792 14.17 -29.61 20.07
N ILE A 793 14.31 -29.82 21.39
CA ILE A 793 13.40 -30.65 22.20
C ILE A 793 12.47 -29.77 23.07
N SER A 794 11.18 -30.10 23.07
CA SER A 794 10.22 -29.62 24.07
C SER A 794 9.54 -30.77 24.81
N LEU A 795 9.57 -30.72 26.14
CA LEU A 795 8.92 -31.67 27.05
C LEU A 795 7.81 -30.99 27.84
N SER A 796 6.83 -31.77 28.31
CA SER A 796 5.83 -31.28 29.26
C SER A 796 6.47 -30.85 30.59
N GLU A 797 5.78 -29.97 31.33
CA GLU A 797 6.19 -29.62 32.69
C GLU A 797 6.17 -30.83 33.65
N ASN A 798 6.90 -30.72 34.76
CA ASN A 798 6.92 -31.74 35.81
C ASN A 798 5.52 -32.01 36.37
N PHE A 799 5.15 -33.28 36.56
CA PHE A 799 3.79 -33.66 36.98
C PHE A 799 3.77 -34.77 38.05
N GLN A 800 2.58 -35.03 38.63
CA GLN A 800 2.37 -36.04 39.67
C GLN A 800 1.56 -37.23 39.16
N VAL A 801 1.90 -38.43 39.63
CA VAL A 801 1.23 -39.69 39.27
C VAL A 801 0.98 -40.53 40.52
N ASN A 802 -0.08 -41.35 40.52
CA ASN A 802 -0.32 -42.27 41.63
C ASN A 802 0.59 -43.51 41.53
N THR A 803 0.85 -44.16 42.67
CA THR A 803 1.49 -45.48 42.71
C THR A 803 0.77 -46.49 41.80
N ASP A 804 1.53 -47.33 41.09
CA ASP A 804 1.04 -48.37 40.16
C ASP A 804 0.29 -47.83 38.91
N GLN A 805 0.31 -46.52 38.66
CA GLN A 805 -0.29 -45.91 37.46
C GLN A 805 0.59 -46.13 36.21
N ASN A 806 -0.02 -46.36 35.05
CA ASN A 806 0.69 -46.30 33.76
C ASN A 806 0.91 -44.85 33.34
N VAL A 807 2.14 -44.49 32.98
CA VAL A 807 2.58 -43.13 32.70
C VAL A 807 3.16 -43.07 31.29
N ASN A 808 2.73 -42.07 30.51
CA ASN A 808 3.30 -41.77 29.20
C ASN A 808 4.20 -40.52 29.31
N LEU A 809 5.38 -40.61 28.71
CA LEU A 809 6.32 -39.52 28.49
C LEU A 809 6.24 -39.13 27.02
N ILE A 810 6.08 -37.85 26.73
CA ILE A 810 5.94 -37.32 25.36
C ILE A 810 6.97 -36.22 25.16
N ALA A 811 7.75 -36.33 24.09
CA ALA A 811 8.62 -35.29 23.59
C ALA A 811 8.16 -34.81 22.21
N THR A 812 8.17 -33.51 21.98
CA THR A 812 8.09 -32.93 20.63
C THR A 812 9.47 -32.46 20.22
N VAL A 813 9.93 -32.90 19.05
CA VAL A 813 11.28 -32.62 18.55
C VAL A 813 11.15 -32.03 17.15
N SER A 814 11.97 -31.02 16.85
CA SER A 814 12.14 -30.47 15.50
C SER A 814 13.61 -30.27 15.23
N ASP A 815 14.06 -30.66 14.05
CA ASP A 815 15.42 -30.45 13.59
C ASP A 815 15.48 -29.24 12.64
N PRO A 816 16.39 -28.27 12.84
CA PRO A 816 16.53 -27.12 11.93
C PRO A 816 16.86 -27.52 10.49
N ASP A 817 17.66 -28.56 10.32
CA ASP A 817 18.17 -29.03 9.03
C ASP A 817 17.24 -30.07 8.38
N LYS A 818 16.25 -30.54 9.14
CA LYS A 818 15.22 -31.56 8.77
C LYS A 818 15.80 -32.95 8.59
N ASP A 819 16.83 -33.24 9.37
CA ASP A 819 17.52 -34.50 9.39
C ASP A 819 16.68 -35.62 10.03
N ASP A 820 16.87 -36.85 9.55
CA ASP A 820 16.31 -38.04 10.22
C ASP A 820 16.92 -38.18 11.63
N MET A 821 16.09 -38.47 12.63
CA MET A 821 16.51 -38.48 14.03
C MET A 821 16.33 -39.84 14.72
N THR A 822 17.16 -40.08 15.72
CA THR A 822 17.02 -41.16 16.70
C THR A 822 16.71 -40.58 18.08
N PHE A 823 15.97 -41.33 18.89
CA PHE A 823 15.49 -40.88 20.19
C PHE A 823 15.90 -41.85 21.29
N LEU A 824 16.10 -41.34 22.51
CA LEU A 824 16.36 -42.18 23.67
C LEU A 824 15.82 -41.57 24.96
N TRP A 825 14.93 -42.30 25.62
CA TRP A 825 14.49 -42.08 27.00
C TRP A 825 15.35 -42.89 27.97
N GLN A 826 15.90 -42.21 28.97
CA GLN A 826 16.67 -42.85 30.04
C GLN A 826 16.23 -42.35 31.41
N GLN A 827 16.02 -43.27 32.35
CA GLN A 827 15.80 -42.89 33.74
C GLN A 827 17.12 -42.45 34.40
N THR A 828 17.14 -41.24 34.95
CA THR A 828 18.35 -40.62 35.54
C THR A 828 18.35 -40.66 37.07
N ALA A 829 17.17 -40.71 37.72
CA ALA A 829 17.07 -40.82 39.17
C ALA A 829 15.77 -41.48 39.65
N GLY A 830 15.79 -41.96 40.90
CA GLY A 830 14.63 -42.57 41.57
C GLY A 830 14.60 -44.10 41.56
N SER A 831 13.48 -44.68 41.98
CA SER A 831 13.27 -46.13 41.95
C SER A 831 13.22 -46.64 40.52
N GLN A 832 13.95 -47.72 40.20
CA GLN A 832 14.02 -48.21 38.82
C GLN A 832 12.66 -48.65 38.30
N VAL A 833 12.34 -48.20 37.08
CA VAL A 833 11.16 -48.61 36.30
C VAL A 833 11.60 -49.21 34.97
N THR A 834 10.78 -50.08 34.40
CA THR A 834 10.98 -50.58 33.03
C THR A 834 10.30 -49.62 32.06
N ILE A 835 11.11 -48.96 31.22
CA ILE A 835 10.62 -48.06 30.16
C ILE A 835 10.31 -48.92 28.92
N THR A 836 9.12 -48.76 28.37
CA THR A 836 8.67 -49.35 27.10
C THR A 836 8.75 -48.26 26.03
N ASP A 837 9.17 -48.63 24.82
CA ASP A 837 9.34 -47.72 23.68
C ASP A 837 10.32 -46.57 23.94
N ALA A 838 11.42 -46.88 24.66
CA ALA A 838 12.42 -45.89 25.03
C ALA A 838 13.09 -45.19 23.84
N GLU A 839 13.05 -45.79 22.65
CA GLU A 839 13.66 -45.25 21.43
C GLU A 839 12.67 -44.45 20.54
N GLN A 840 11.52 -44.06 21.08
CA GLN A 840 10.48 -43.32 20.37
C GLN A 840 10.26 -41.94 21.01
N SER A 841 9.63 -41.01 20.29
CA SER A 841 9.24 -39.70 20.84
C SER A 841 8.21 -39.82 21.99
N THR A 842 7.53 -40.97 22.07
CA THR A 842 6.65 -41.33 23.18
C THR A 842 7.09 -42.64 23.84
N ALA A 843 7.33 -42.61 25.15
CA ALA A 843 7.67 -43.79 25.95
C ALA A 843 6.69 -43.99 27.11
N SER A 844 6.62 -45.19 27.67
CA SER A 844 5.72 -45.47 28.80
C SER A 844 6.36 -46.33 29.89
N PHE A 845 5.88 -46.20 31.13
CA PHE A 845 6.30 -47.03 32.26
C PHE A 845 5.20 -47.13 33.32
N VAL A 846 5.31 -48.11 34.23
CA VAL A 846 4.42 -48.24 35.38
C VAL A 846 5.07 -47.62 36.62
N ALA A 847 4.39 -46.66 37.26
CA ALA A 847 4.88 -45.99 38.44
C ALA A 847 5.08 -46.97 39.62
N PRO A 848 6.17 -46.86 40.39
CA PRO A 848 6.44 -47.72 41.54
C PRO A 848 5.32 -47.71 42.59
N SER A 849 5.21 -48.80 43.35
CA SER A 849 4.23 -48.94 44.45
C SER A 849 4.57 -48.12 45.71
N THR A 850 5.65 -47.34 45.68
CA THR A 850 6.11 -46.48 46.78
C THR A 850 6.19 -45.03 46.33
N ALA A 851 5.75 -44.11 47.18
CA ALA A 851 5.89 -42.68 46.92
C ALA A 851 7.36 -42.26 46.81
N GLY A 852 7.67 -41.35 45.88
CA GLY A 852 9.03 -40.94 45.57
C GLY A 852 9.09 -40.00 44.37
N SER A 853 10.30 -39.63 43.94
CA SER A 853 10.52 -38.84 42.74
C SER A 853 11.28 -39.67 41.70
N LEU A 854 10.87 -39.58 40.44
CA LEU A 854 11.53 -40.20 39.29
C LEU A 854 11.98 -39.09 38.34
N SER A 855 13.21 -39.18 37.84
CA SER A 855 13.70 -38.26 36.81
C SER A 855 14.09 -39.03 35.56
N PHE A 856 13.78 -38.46 34.41
CA PHE A 856 14.09 -39.01 33.09
C PHE A 856 14.78 -37.95 32.24
N SER A 857 15.69 -38.39 31.38
CA SER A 857 16.23 -37.61 30.27
C SER A 857 15.69 -38.15 28.95
N PHE A 858 15.44 -37.23 28.02
CA PHE A 858 15.15 -37.53 26.63
C PHE A 858 16.23 -36.89 25.77
N THR A 859 16.90 -37.70 24.96
CA THR A 859 17.93 -37.28 24.02
C THR A 859 17.42 -37.50 22.60
N ALA A 860 17.52 -36.49 21.75
CA ALA A 860 17.33 -36.60 20.32
C ALA A 860 18.68 -36.40 19.64
N THR A 861 19.01 -37.26 18.69
CA THR A 861 20.27 -37.23 17.92
C THR A 861 19.92 -37.32 16.44
N ASP A 862 20.34 -36.32 15.65
CA ASP A 862 20.18 -36.34 14.20
C ASP A 862 21.10 -37.40 13.54
N TYR A 863 20.94 -37.62 12.23
CA TYR A 863 21.72 -38.62 11.50
C TYR A 863 23.21 -38.28 11.42
N ARG A 864 23.55 -36.98 11.48
CA ARG A 864 24.92 -36.44 11.45
C ARG A 864 25.59 -36.47 12.82
N GLY A 865 24.84 -36.79 13.87
CA GLY A 865 25.31 -37.02 15.23
C GLY A 865 25.25 -35.82 16.18
N ALA A 866 24.69 -34.67 15.80
CA ALA A 866 24.42 -33.63 16.78
C ALA A 866 23.20 -34.02 17.62
N SER A 867 23.18 -33.58 18.89
CA SER A 867 22.20 -34.09 19.84
C SER A 867 21.89 -33.09 20.93
N SER A 868 20.62 -33.01 21.28
CA SER A 868 20.16 -32.24 22.44
C SER A 868 19.53 -33.17 23.48
N THR A 869 19.51 -32.74 24.73
CA THR A 869 18.93 -33.53 25.83
C THR A 869 18.09 -32.64 26.76
N ALA A 870 16.86 -33.07 27.02
CA ALA A 870 15.96 -32.44 27.99
C ALA A 870 15.65 -33.39 29.14
N THR A 871 15.26 -32.85 30.31
CA THR A 871 14.95 -33.65 31.49
C THR A 871 13.57 -33.33 32.04
N ILE A 872 12.91 -34.34 32.60
CA ILE A 872 11.60 -34.24 33.25
C ILE A 872 11.62 -34.99 34.58
N THR A 873 10.94 -34.44 35.59
CA THR A 873 10.81 -35.04 36.92
C THR A 873 9.34 -35.27 37.27
N LEU A 874 9.03 -36.46 37.76
CA LEU A 874 7.70 -36.90 38.14
C LEU A 874 7.66 -37.26 39.62
N THR A 875 6.62 -36.83 40.33
CA THR A 875 6.40 -37.21 41.73
C THR A 875 5.33 -38.30 41.83
N VAL A 876 5.71 -39.45 42.37
CA VAL A 876 4.81 -40.58 42.64
C VAL A 876 4.19 -40.39 44.02
N VAL A 877 2.87 -40.33 44.10
CA VAL A 877 2.11 -40.16 45.35
C VAL A 877 1.35 -41.45 45.70
N ALA A 878 1.43 -41.87 46.96
CA ALA A 878 0.67 -43.01 47.47
C ALA A 878 -0.73 -42.55 47.93
N PRO A 879 -1.79 -43.36 47.77
CA PRO A 879 -3.13 -43.01 48.22
C PRO A 879 -3.19 -42.86 49.75
N ASN A 880 -3.88 -41.80 50.22
CA ASN A 880 -4.10 -41.56 51.65
C ASN A 880 -4.92 -42.70 52.29
N VAL A 881 -4.39 -43.32 53.34
CA VAL A 881 -5.11 -44.36 54.11
C VAL A 881 -6.25 -43.71 54.90
N VAL A 882 -7.50 -44.05 54.57
CA VAL A 882 -8.69 -43.58 55.28
C VAL A 882 -8.83 -44.35 56.60
N VAL A 883 -8.69 -43.68 57.74
CA VAL A 883 -8.98 -44.25 59.08
C VAL A 883 -10.45 -43.94 59.43
N GLU A 884 -11.24 -44.97 59.74
CA GLU A 884 -12.66 -44.83 60.13
C GLU A 884 -12.87 -44.05 61.45
N PRO A 885 -13.95 -43.25 61.59
CA PRO A 885 -14.16 -42.37 62.72
C PRO A 885 -14.85 -43.04 63.92
N LYS A 886 -14.41 -42.70 65.13
CA LYS A 886 -15.03 -43.09 66.42
C LYS A 886 -16.14 -42.08 66.81
N PRO A 887 -17.34 -42.49 67.30
CA PRO A 887 -18.47 -41.56 67.45
C PRO A 887 -18.60 -40.86 68.81
N THR A 888 -19.05 -39.61 68.72
CA THR A 888 -19.94 -38.81 69.60
C THR A 888 -19.48 -38.33 70.97
N SER A 889 -19.50 -37.00 71.19
CA SER A 889 -20.63 -36.34 71.90
C SER A 889 -20.52 -34.80 71.92
N SER A 890 -21.55 -34.14 71.37
CA SER A 890 -22.28 -32.96 71.90
C SER A 890 -21.55 -31.81 72.64
N SER A 891 -21.65 -30.61 72.04
CA SER A 891 -22.12 -29.30 72.57
C SER A 891 -21.26 -28.19 71.94
N GLY A 892 -21.76 -27.09 71.39
CA GLY A 892 -22.67 -26.11 71.96
C GLY A 892 -21.89 -24.79 72.13
N GLY A 893 -22.23 -23.76 71.32
CA GLY A 893 -21.71 -22.38 71.42
C GLY A 893 -20.31 -22.19 70.81
N GLY A 894 -19.98 -21.13 70.05
CA GLY A 894 -20.53 -19.78 70.07
C GLY A 894 -19.51 -18.83 70.72
N ALA A 895 -18.86 -18.01 69.88
CA ALA A 895 -18.04 -16.83 70.20
C ALA A 895 -16.66 -17.07 70.86
N ALA A 896 -15.59 -16.88 70.07
CA ALA A 896 -14.64 -15.77 70.21
C ALA A 896 -13.42 -16.00 69.29
N TRP A 897 -12.78 -14.91 68.88
CA TRP A 897 -11.52 -14.83 68.12
C TRP A 897 -11.62 -14.74 66.58
N MET A 898 -12.38 -13.75 66.12
CA MET A 898 -11.80 -12.75 65.22
C MET A 898 -10.70 -12.00 65.99
N ILE A 899 -9.66 -11.53 65.29
CA ILE A 899 -8.47 -10.78 65.76
C ILE A 899 -7.23 -11.68 65.92
N LEU A 900 -6.51 -11.93 64.82
CA LEU A 900 -5.12 -11.50 64.63
C LEU A 900 -4.68 -11.92 63.23
N PHE A 901 -4.32 -10.95 62.41
CA PHE A 901 -3.58 -10.99 61.12
C PHE A 901 -4.22 -10.07 60.07
N MET A 902 -4.50 -8.84 60.49
CA MET A 902 -4.27 -7.65 59.67
C MET A 902 -3.15 -6.86 60.34
N LEU A 903 -2.38 -6.12 59.52
CA LEU A 903 -1.23 -5.27 59.87
C LEU A 903 0.05 -6.11 59.95
N ILE A 904 0.97 -6.00 59.00
CA ILE A 904 1.89 -4.88 58.89
C ILE A 904 2.37 -4.78 57.43
N SER A 905 2.19 -3.62 56.79
CA SER A 905 3.32 -2.80 56.32
C SER A 905 2.84 -1.61 55.48
N SER A 906 2.45 -0.53 56.15
CA SER A 906 2.53 0.81 55.56
C SER A 906 2.82 1.85 56.65
N ALA A 907 4.00 2.47 56.52
CA ALA A 907 4.28 3.88 56.75
C ALA A 907 4.58 4.42 58.19
N MET A 908 5.83 4.89 58.29
CA MET A 908 6.32 6.13 58.93
C MET A 908 6.47 6.24 60.46
N LEU A 909 7.68 6.60 60.94
CA LEU A 909 8.02 7.99 61.35
C LEU A 909 9.49 8.14 61.85
N LYS A 910 10.18 9.15 61.29
CA LYS A 910 11.08 10.16 61.91
C LYS A 910 12.11 9.80 63.02
N ARG A 911 13.41 9.98 62.66
CA ARG A 911 14.36 11.07 63.06
C ARG A 911 14.67 11.31 64.57
N VAL A 912 15.96 11.31 64.97
CA VAL A 912 16.89 12.46 65.30
C VAL A 912 18.01 12.03 66.29
N LEU A 913 19.24 12.57 66.06
CA LEU A 913 20.34 12.96 66.98
C LEU A 913 21.67 12.19 66.73
N TYR A 914 22.89 12.73 66.67
CA TYR A 914 23.50 14.07 66.43
C TYR A 914 25.04 13.88 66.37
N ARG A 915 25.74 14.57 65.44
CA ARG A 915 27.15 15.10 65.45
C ARG A 915 28.43 14.24 65.58
N ALA A 916 29.24 14.33 64.51
CA ALA A 916 30.61 14.93 64.37
C ALA A 916 31.83 14.28 65.07
N PRO A 917 33.09 14.55 64.65
CA PRO A 917 33.61 15.69 63.87
C PRO A 917 33.75 15.49 62.37
#